data_AF-A0A836BWH0-F1
#
_entry.id   AF-A0A836BWH0-F1
#
_cell.length_a   1.000
_cell.length_b   1.000
_cell.length_c   1.000
_cell.angle_alpha   90.00
_cell.angle_beta   90.00
_cell.angle_gamma   90.00
#
_symmetry.space_group_name_H-M   'P 1'
#
loop_
_entity.id
_entity.type
_entity.pdbx_description
1 polymer ?
#
loop_
_entity_poly.entity_id
_entity_poly.type
_entity_poly.pdbx_seq_one_letter_code
_entity_poly.pdbx_strand_id
1 'polypeptide(L)'
;MGCGSSKPPGVSTPAPAGPDKAPPALPAVAPDPNPPSAAPPPPADAPAQPPPAPAASQPPPQPPSQPPPSQPSQPPQPSAPLTPEEEELLIALLQKKQRPTAQPPTAGADSAPPPGGGTTTTATTTAAAAAAAAGGDGGGLEGALQTLQSRHGGQLAEIEGRHLQQQETTRQREADREAAAALAASQGAQGEGEGEGAQQAALQARLAGLSLDQVNMLQAKLQERLMAQLQEKLKRQQEAEEARRREAADDAAWEAARGEREAAREAAAREYESQLLGQIQGLFKKGSGSESGSKPAQAPEGVQEWPQVRAKVWSGDSGDGSLLFPEQDDLDFKVAGIHRRAPLALAIAGDTGLQGAMAGLGWLRALHSLGALRRAQYMVLTSGASLLAPLVFLGGANALDAALGPHLPPEGCTPGALQQAGGSLAAALAAAGPRLAAAAAAEVAAAADEGEAGAAKRAAAWASALSSALLEPLGLAGPGDTLVTMAGTKGDVHRSLAARAAALGASPPPRLLEASPELPFAIVCQSLMLPDDPALYYPYEWTPLYGGCPVPYSTNPQVGGGWAESIAVNAHIDNPPSSAASGREVSVRPAPGPLAPLPAALAPACSALAAPAPGGMGRPLRGRPAHEAAAFCSAAYFDQQGWANGRLRLADGGPTAGLGLYPALRRKVAHVVSMSCARCPLDDKEGFLLQHKELAGLFGRWPGITEAGAGLPREEHNRQRQVFAPGAFDALHAALLARAQAGEPPVHSDSYEVLDNTAVGVPGGWTVQVLWVLHPGAAAAGWEAALPAETRAQLAGGEGGLRAFPSLSAFPADCSPALVQLAASHAAWGLLQSRALLEPLLEGGGGEEEEEEEEEEEEED
;
A
#
# COMPACT_ATOMS: atom_id res chain seq x y z
N MET A 1 -26.81 -19.33 -65.29
CA MET A 1 -25.46 -19.79 -64.88
C MET A 1 -25.18 -19.16 -63.52
N GLY A 2 -25.03 -19.82 -62.38
CA GLY A 2 -25.13 -21.19 -61.93
C GLY A 2 -24.82 -21.12 -60.44
N CYS A 3 -25.79 -21.40 -59.57
CA CYS A 3 -25.66 -21.30 -58.12
C CYS A 3 -24.85 -22.47 -57.55
N GLY A 4 -23.84 -22.18 -56.73
CA GLY A 4 -23.10 -23.16 -55.94
C GLY A 4 -23.32 -22.92 -54.45
N SER A 5 -24.14 -23.78 -53.83
CA SER A 5 -24.44 -23.82 -52.40
C SER A 5 -23.45 -24.73 -51.67
N SER A 6 -22.69 -24.18 -50.71
CA SER A 6 -21.91 -24.95 -49.74
C SER A 6 -22.71 -25.17 -48.45
N LYS A 7 -22.86 -26.44 -48.07
CA LYS A 7 -23.41 -26.91 -46.79
C LYS A 7 -22.45 -26.60 -45.63
N PRO A 8 -22.95 -26.37 -44.40
CA PRO A 8 -22.14 -26.40 -43.20
C PRO A 8 -21.88 -27.86 -42.73
N PRO A 9 -20.72 -28.14 -42.09
CA PRO A 9 -20.41 -29.45 -41.56
C PRO A 9 -21.21 -29.76 -40.29
N GLY A 10 -21.60 -31.03 -40.17
CA GLY A 10 -22.42 -31.56 -39.07
C GLY A 10 -21.65 -31.64 -37.75
N VAL A 11 -22.37 -31.28 -36.69
CA VAL A 11 -21.97 -31.45 -35.29
C VAL A 11 -22.04 -32.94 -34.95
N SER A 12 -20.90 -33.52 -34.59
CA SER A 12 -20.77 -34.87 -34.05
C SER A 12 -20.80 -34.80 -32.52
N THR A 13 -21.88 -35.27 -31.90
CA THR A 13 -21.97 -35.52 -30.45
C THR A 13 -21.07 -36.70 -30.04
N PRO A 14 -20.23 -36.58 -29.00
CA PRO A 14 -19.47 -37.71 -28.48
C PRO A 14 -20.35 -38.62 -27.62
N ALA A 15 -20.13 -39.93 -27.75
CA ALA A 15 -20.78 -40.98 -26.97
C ALA A 15 -20.27 -41.01 -25.51
N PRO A 16 -21.08 -41.48 -24.55
CA PRO A 16 -20.71 -41.53 -23.13
C PRO A 16 -19.66 -42.61 -22.85
N ALA A 17 -18.67 -42.26 -22.02
CA ALA A 17 -17.64 -43.16 -21.53
C ALA A 17 -18.21 -44.17 -20.54
N GLY A 18 -17.90 -45.45 -20.75
CA GLY A 18 -18.16 -46.53 -19.79
C GLY A 18 -17.13 -46.57 -18.65
N PRO A 19 -17.43 -47.26 -17.54
CA PRO A 19 -16.59 -47.27 -16.35
C PRO A 19 -15.49 -48.36 -16.41
N ASP A 20 -14.55 -48.23 -15.48
CA ASP A 20 -13.57 -49.22 -15.03
C ASP A 20 -12.27 -49.38 -15.83
N LYS A 21 -11.20 -48.81 -15.29
CA LYS A 21 -9.89 -49.46 -15.13
C LYS A 21 -9.11 -48.83 -13.99
N ALA A 22 -8.88 -49.62 -12.94
CA ALA A 22 -8.01 -49.30 -11.82
C ALA A 22 -6.55 -49.10 -12.27
N PRO A 23 -5.78 -48.22 -11.61
CA PRO A 23 -4.37 -48.02 -11.92
C PRO A 23 -3.50 -49.21 -11.45
N PRO A 24 -2.40 -49.53 -12.16
CA PRO A 24 -1.49 -50.61 -11.78
C PRO A 24 -0.64 -50.22 -10.56
N ALA A 25 -0.41 -51.20 -9.69
CA ALA A 25 0.43 -51.09 -8.51
C ALA A 25 1.92 -50.91 -8.88
N LEU A 26 2.59 -50.04 -8.12
CA LEU A 26 4.05 -49.84 -8.16
C LEU A 26 4.79 -51.09 -7.61
N PRO A 27 5.95 -51.46 -8.19
CA PRO A 27 6.75 -52.57 -7.67
C PRO A 27 7.51 -52.16 -6.40
N ALA A 28 7.52 -53.06 -5.42
CA ALA A 28 8.28 -52.96 -4.18
C ALA A 28 9.80 -53.01 -4.46
N VAL A 29 10.53 -52.04 -3.90
CA VAL A 29 12.00 -52.01 -3.86
C VAL A 29 12.46 -52.87 -2.68
N ALA A 30 13.35 -53.83 -2.95
CA ALA A 30 13.98 -54.67 -1.93
C ALA A 30 15.13 -53.90 -1.24
N PRO A 31 15.35 -54.10 0.07
CA PRO A 31 16.45 -53.45 0.79
C PRO A 31 17.79 -54.12 0.48
N ASP A 32 18.78 -53.30 0.16
CA ASP A 32 20.16 -53.70 -0.09
C ASP A 32 20.86 -54.09 1.24
N PRO A 33 21.52 -55.26 1.35
CA PRO A 33 22.19 -55.66 2.57
C PRO A 33 23.70 -55.52 2.41
N ASN A 34 24.29 -54.38 2.82
CA ASN A 34 25.67 -54.29 3.33
C ASN A 34 26.03 -52.83 3.74
N PRO A 35 26.49 -52.58 4.97
CA PRO A 35 27.05 -51.29 5.35
C PRO A 35 28.53 -51.18 4.92
N PRO A 36 29.01 -50.03 4.42
CA PRO A 36 30.44 -49.83 4.17
C PRO A 36 31.22 -49.66 5.47
N SER A 37 32.37 -50.31 5.49
CA SER A 37 33.37 -50.38 6.55
C SER A 37 34.00 -49.02 6.84
N ALA A 38 34.12 -48.68 8.13
CA ALA A 38 34.82 -47.50 8.63
C ALA A 38 36.29 -47.45 8.16
N ALA A 39 36.71 -46.28 7.66
CA ALA A 39 38.10 -45.95 7.37
C ALA A 39 38.81 -45.43 8.63
N PRO A 40 40.13 -45.66 8.79
CA PRO A 40 40.90 -45.24 9.96
C PRO A 40 41.23 -43.74 9.94
N PRO A 41 41.46 -43.12 11.11
CA PRO A 41 41.74 -41.69 11.22
C PRO A 41 43.13 -41.31 10.67
N PRO A 42 43.30 -40.10 10.12
CA PRO A 42 44.58 -39.60 9.65
C PRO A 42 45.53 -39.20 10.80
N PRO A 43 46.85 -39.22 10.58
CA PRO A 43 47.85 -38.90 11.59
C PRO A 43 48.01 -37.39 11.83
N ALA A 44 48.40 -37.05 13.06
CA ALA A 44 48.63 -35.69 13.53
C ALA A 44 49.96 -35.05 13.08
N ASP A 45 49.89 -33.73 12.90
CA ASP A 45 50.92 -32.68 12.98
C ASP A 45 52.13 -32.65 12.02
N ALA A 46 52.16 -31.59 11.21
CA ALA A 46 53.38 -30.89 10.78
C ALA A 46 53.16 -29.36 10.86
N PRO A 47 54.13 -28.56 11.35
CA PRO A 47 53.94 -27.13 11.62
C PRO A 47 54.01 -26.28 10.35
N ALA A 48 53.03 -25.38 10.20
CA ALA A 48 52.99 -24.38 9.14
C ALA A 48 54.14 -23.37 9.26
N GLN A 49 54.76 -23.04 8.13
CA GLN A 49 55.75 -21.98 8.00
C GLN A 49 55.10 -20.59 8.13
N PRO A 50 55.79 -19.58 8.71
CA PRO A 50 55.29 -18.22 8.76
C PRO A 50 55.37 -17.53 7.38
N PRO A 51 54.40 -16.66 7.05
CA PRO A 51 54.38 -15.93 5.77
C PRO A 51 55.49 -14.87 5.70
N PRO A 52 55.94 -14.50 4.47
CA PRO A 52 56.98 -13.50 4.27
C PRO A 52 56.51 -12.08 4.61
N ALA A 53 57.43 -11.28 5.15
CA ALA A 53 57.20 -9.91 5.61
C ALA A 53 56.82 -8.93 4.48
N PRO A 54 55.84 -8.03 4.70
CA PRO A 54 55.52 -6.96 3.76
C PRO A 54 56.54 -5.82 3.78
N ALA A 55 56.77 -5.27 2.59
CA ALA A 55 57.70 -4.19 2.32
C ALA A 55 57.30 -2.83 2.94
N ALA A 56 58.31 -2.00 3.14
CA ALA A 56 58.28 -0.75 3.89
C ALA A 56 57.36 0.35 3.32
N SER A 57 56.44 0.79 4.18
CA SER A 57 56.11 2.17 4.58
C SER A 57 56.23 3.33 3.57
N GLN A 58 55.08 3.85 3.13
CA GLN A 58 54.89 5.28 2.85
C GLN A 58 54.33 5.98 4.10
N PRO A 59 54.71 7.24 4.39
CA PRO A 59 54.20 7.97 5.56
C PRO A 59 52.76 8.44 5.33
N PRO A 60 51.92 8.46 6.38
CA PRO A 60 50.53 8.92 6.29
C PRO A 60 50.45 10.45 6.04
N PRO A 61 49.40 10.93 5.36
CA PRO A 61 49.15 12.37 5.19
C PRO A 61 48.86 13.03 6.54
N GLN A 62 49.42 14.22 6.75
CA GLN A 62 49.22 15.01 7.96
C GLN A 62 47.75 15.42 8.14
N PRO A 63 47.22 15.40 9.37
CA PRO A 63 45.89 15.92 9.67
C PRO A 63 45.85 17.45 9.49
N PRO A 64 44.72 18.03 9.06
CA PRO A 64 44.57 19.47 8.94
C PRO A 64 44.69 20.15 10.31
N SER A 65 45.43 21.25 10.31
CA SER A 65 45.71 22.13 11.44
C SER A 65 44.46 22.50 12.23
N GLN A 66 44.52 22.30 13.55
CA GLN A 66 43.49 22.78 14.48
C GLN A 66 43.33 24.30 14.40
N PRO A 67 42.08 24.84 14.37
CA PRO A 67 41.85 26.25 14.60
C PRO A 67 42.17 26.61 16.08
N PRO A 68 42.56 27.87 16.36
CA PRO A 68 42.97 28.30 17.69
C PRO A 68 41.82 28.19 18.71
N PRO A 69 42.12 27.93 20.00
CA PRO A 69 41.11 27.81 21.03
C PRO A 69 40.35 29.13 21.20
N SER A 70 39.05 29.10 20.92
CA SER A 70 38.13 30.17 21.28
C SER A 70 38.03 30.25 22.80
N GLN A 71 38.15 31.47 23.32
CA GLN A 71 37.96 31.81 24.72
C GLN A 71 36.59 31.31 25.23
N PRO A 72 36.47 30.89 26.50
CA PRO A 72 35.19 30.50 27.06
C PRO A 72 34.26 31.72 27.10
N SER A 73 33.20 31.69 26.29
CA SER A 73 32.06 32.59 26.43
C SER A 73 31.34 32.27 27.74
N GLN A 74 31.12 33.30 28.55
CA GLN A 74 30.34 33.22 29.79
C GLN A 74 28.94 32.64 29.53
N PRO A 75 28.38 31.86 30.46
CA PRO A 75 26.99 31.41 30.37
C PRO A 75 26.05 32.64 30.34
N PRO A 76 24.98 32.63 29.53
CA PRO A 76 23.94 33.65 29.65
C PRO A 76 23.37 33.60 31.07
N GLN A 77 23.33 34.76 31.72
CA GLN A 77 22.69 34.89 33.03
C GLN A 77 21.22 34.49 32.95
N PRO A 78 20.67 33.80 33.97
CA PRO A 78 19.24 33.57 34.06
C PRO A 78 18.52 34.93 34.10
N SER A 79 17.47 35.05 33.30
CA SER A 79 16.52 36.16 33.39
C SER A 79 16.08 36.35 34.83
N ALA A 80 16.06 37.59 35.29
CA ALA A 80 15.65 37.93 36.65
C ALA A 80 14.27 37.32 36.97
N PRO A 81 14.08 36.76 38.18
CA PRO A 81 12.75 36.34 38.61
C PRO A 81 11.80 37.55 38.57
N LEU A 82 10.54 37.28 38.22
CA LEU A 82 9.47 38.28 38.23
C LEU A 82 9.47 39.01 39.57
N THR A 83 9.36 40.33 39.51
CA THR A 83 9.17 41.11 40.74
C THR A 83 7.82 40.73 41.38
N PRO A 84 7.67 40.84 42.71
CA PRO A 84 6.41 40.55 43.38
C PRO A 84 5.22 41.30 42.80
N GLU A 85 5.43 42.49 42.23
CA GLU A 85 4.42 43.31 41.56
C GLU A 85 4.04 42.77 40.16
N GLU A 86 4.99 42.19 39.42
CA GLU A 86 4.74 41.52 38.13
C GLU A 86 4.09 40.14 38.34
N GLU A 87 4.44 39.45 39.42
CA GLU A 87 3.78 38.23 39.85
C GLU A 87 2.35 38.53 40.35
N GLU A 88 2.13 39.63 41.09
CA GLU A 88 0.79 40.11 41.46
C GLU A 88 -0.06 40.49 40.24
N LEU A 89 0.54 41.10 39.21
CA LEU A 89 -0.18 41.49 37.98
C LEU A 89 -0.58 40.25 37.15
N LEU A 90 0.29 39.25 37.10
CA LEU A 90 0.05 37.98 36.40
C LEU A 90 -0.99 37.13 37.14
N ILE A 91 -0.93 37.10 38.48
CA ILE A 91 -1.93 36.47 39.35
C ILE A 91 -3.26 37.21 39.23
N ALA A 92 -3.27 38.55 39.20
CA ALA A 92 -4.48 39.34 39.00
C ALA A 92 -5.13 39.11 37.63
N LEU A 93 -4.32 38.93 36.57
CA LEU A 93 -4.81 38.60 35.22
C LEU A 93 -5.37 37.17 35.12
N LEU A 94 -4.78 36.22 35.83
CA LEU A 94 -5.23 34.83 35.87
C LEU A 94 -6.47 34.64 36.78
N GLN A 95 -6.56 35.39 37.88
CA GLN A 95 -7.72 35.37 38.81
C GLN A 95 -8.94 36.09 38.23
N LYS A 96 -8.76 37.11 37.37
CA LYS A 96 -9.87 37.77 36.65
C LYS A 96 -10.61 36.85 35.66
N LYS A 97 -10.05 35.67 35.36
CA LYS A 97 -10.65 34.63 34.53
C LYS A 97 -11.50 33.61 35.33
N GLN A 98 -11.57 33.72 36.66
CA GLN A 98 -12.24 32.73 37.53
C GLN A 98 -13.06 33.37 38.69
N ARG A 99 -14.24 33.97 38.36
CA ARG A 99 -15.41 34.29 39.23
C ARG A 99 -15.22 35.24 40.46
N PRO A 100 -16.30 35.63 41.19
CA PRO A 100 -17.40 36.56 40.84
C PRO A 100 -17.41 37.80 41.77
N THR A 101 -18.09 38.89 41.43
CA THR A 101 -18.23 40.06 42.32
C THR A 101 -19.65 40.57 42.47
N ALA A 102 -19.92 41.03 43.71
CA ALA A 102 -21.18 41.39 44.32
C ALA A 102 -21.73 42.78 43.93
N GLN A 103 -23.00 43.02 44.34
CA GLN A 103 -23.89 44.18 44.18
C GLN A 103 -23.26 45.57 44.38
N PRO A 104 -23.84 46.61 43.73
CA PRO A 104 -24.52 47.68 44.50
C PRO A 104 -25.80 48.23 43.77
N PRO A 105 -26.34 49.45 44.03
CA PRO A 105 -27.66 49.63 44.64
C PRO A 105 -28.74 50.26 43.72
N THR A 106 -29.95 50.34 44.28
CA THR A 106 -31.25 50.79 43.76
C THR A 106 -31.38 52.27 43.33
N ALA A 107 -32.22 52.53 42.29
CA ALA A 107 -33.35 53.49 42.22
C ALA A 107 -33.43 54.29 40.90
N GLY A 108 -34.50 54.13 40.10
CA GLY A 108 -35.54 55.16 39.82
C GLY A 108 -35.60 55.51 38.32
N ALA A 109 -36.62 55.10 37.56
CA ALA A 109 -37.96 55.67 37.38
C ALA A 109 -38.12 56.57 36.12
N ASP A 110 -39.04 56.12 35.25
CA ASP A 110 -40.01 56.86 34.43
C ASP A 110 -39.64 57.63 33.13
N SER A 111 -40.07 57.00 32.02
CA SER A 111 -41.17 57.45 31.13
C SER A 111 -40.91 58.30 29.86
N ALA A 112 -41.44 57.73 28.76
CA ALA A 112 -42.26 58.34 27.71
C ALA A 112 -41.63 58.81 26.36
N PRO A 113 -42.40 58.70 25.23
CA PRO A 113 -41.96 58.68 23.82
C PRO A 113 -42.45 59.97 23.08
N PRO A 114 -42.80 60.08 21.76
CA PRO A 114 -42.73 59.25 20.53
C PRO A 114 -42.27 60.09 19.27
N PRO A 115 -42.88 60.05 18.04
CA PRO A 115 -42.86 59.05 16.95
C PRO A 115 -42.54 59.62 15.51
N GLY A 116 -42.55 58.73 14.50
CA GLY A 116 -42.90 59.00 13.08
C GLY A 116 -41.70 58.97 12.12
N GLY A 117 -41.73 58.47 10.88
CA GLY A 117 -42.75 57.92 9.98
C GLY A 117 -42.18 57.97 8.53
N GLY A 118 -42.56 57.03 7.65
CA GLY A 118 -42.50 57.22 6.17
C GLY A 118 -41.46 56.44 5.33
N THR A 119 -41.94 55.40 4.62
CA THR A 119 -41.76 54.98 3.20
C THR A 119 -40.68 55.70 2.34
N THR A 120 -39.91 55.12 1.39
CA THR A 120 -40.15 54.05 0.39
C THR A 120 -38.87 53.76 -0.43
N THR A 121 -38.71 52.50 -0.86
CA THR A 121 -38.04 51.96 -2.10
C THR A 121 -36.54 52.06 -2.44
N THR A 122 -36.10 50.94 -3.04
CA THR A 122 -35.02 50.64 -4.02
C THR A 122 -33.61 50.26 -3.56
N ALA A 123 -33.36 48.94 -3.65
CA ALA A 123 -32.31 48.25 -4.41
C ALA A 123 -30.81 48.37 -4.05
N THR A 124 -30.23 47.16 -3.93
CA THR A 124 -28.88 46.71 -4.35
C THR A 124 -27.68 46.84 -3.41
N THR A 125 -27.11 45.66 -3.13
CA THR A 125 -25.68 45.29 -3.05
C THR A 125 -24.78 45.77 -1.90
N THR A 126 -24.36 44.76 -1.12
CA THR A 126 -23.00 44.41 -0.66
C THR A 126 -22.08 45.42 0.03
N ALA A 127 -21.51 44.88 1.12
CA ALA A 127 -20.13 45.01 1.61
C ALA A 127 -19.87 45.98 2.79
N ALA A 128 -19.59 45.32 3.92
CA ALA A 128 -18.38 45.46 4.74
C ALA A 128 -18.13 46.76 5.52
N ALA A 129 -18.32 46.60 6.84
CA ALA A 129 -17.28 46.73 7.88
C ALA A 129 -16.76 48.13 8.30
N ALA A 130 -16.91 48.32 9.62
CA ALA A 130 -15.93 48.80 10.59
C ALA A 130 -16.15 50.18 11.25
N ALA A 131 -15.78 50.19 12.55
CA ALA A 131 -15.67 51.28 13.53
C ALA A 131 -16.98 51.70 14.22
N ALA A 132 -17.34 51.19 15.41
CA ALA A 132 -16.73 51.27 16.75
C ALA A 132 -17.44 52.30 17.66
N ALA A 133 -18.09 51.72 18.68
CA ALA A 133 -18.28 52.21 20.05
C ALA A 133 -19.10 53.50 20.29
N ALA A 134 -20.23 53.34 20.99
CA ALA A 134 -20.44 53.90 22.32
C ALA A 134 -21.82 53.51 22.89
N GLY A 135 -21.84 53.03 24.15
CA GLY A 135 -23.01 53.21 25.03
C GLY A 135 -23.72 51.95 25.52
N GLY A 136 -23.50 51.63 26.80
CA GLY A 136 -24.55 51.23 27.76
C GLY A 136 -25.39 49.97 27.50
N ASP A 137 -25.07 48.91 28.22
CA ASP A 137 -25.73 48.51 29.48
C ASP A 137 -26.03 47.02 29.56
N GLY A 138 -25.43 46.40 30.59
CA GLY A 138 -25.53 45.00 30.91
C GLY A 138 -26.76 44.72 31.77
N GLY A 139 -27.66 43.89 31.24
CA GLY A 139 -28.80 43.35 31.99
C GLY A 139 -29.32 42.01 31.45
N GLY A 140 -28.57 41.32 30.58
CA GLY A 140 -29.09 40.14 29.86
C GLY A 140 -28.66 38.77 30.42
N LEU A 141 -27.54 38.68 31.13
CA LEU A 141 -26.91 37.37 31.35
C LEU A 141 -27.40 36.62 32.58
N GLU A 142 -27.75 37.33 33.66
CA GLU A 142 -28.16 36.70 34.92
C GLU A 142 -29.60 36.16 34.84
N GLY A 143 -30.49 36.87 34.16
CA GLY A 143 -31.81 36.35 33.78
C GLY A 143 -31.73 35.16 32.83
N ALA A 144 -30.76 35.15 31.91
CA ALA A 144 -30.52 34.01 31.01
C ALA A 144 -30.00 32.78 31.77
N LEU A 145 -29.13 32.96 32.77
CA LEU A 145 -28.58 31.88 33.59
C LEU A 145 -29.59 31.28 34.55
N GLN A 146 -30.46 32.09 35.16
CA GLN A 146 -31.56 31.60 36.00
C GLN A 146 -32.64 30.89 35.18
N THR A 147 -32.85 31.33 33.93
CA THR A 147 -33.71 30.64 32.96
C THR A 147 -33.07 29.34 32.44
N LEU A 148 -31.74 29.27 32.30
CA LEU A 148 -31.02 28.07 31.91
C LEU A 148 -30.95 27.03 33.03
N GLN A 149 -30.69 27.44 34.27
CA GLN A 149 -30.67 26.52 35.43
C GLN A 149 -32.06 25.97 35.75
N SER A 150 -33.11 26.77 35.60
CA SER A 150 -34.49 26.29 35.73
C SER A 150 -34.94 25.41 34.56
N ARG A 151 -34.45 25.65 33.34
CA ARG A 151 -34.76 24.80 32.16
C ARG A 151 -33.96 23.49 32.09
N HIS A 152 -32.75 23.43 32.64
CA HIS A 152 -31.82 22.33 32.39
C HIS A 152 -31.30 21.62 33.66
N GLY A 153 -31.86 21.90 34.84
CA GLY A 153 -31.50 21.21 36.09
C GLY A 153 -31.61 19.68 36.02
N GLY A 154 -32.55 19.16 35.23
CA GLY A 154 -32.68 17.71 34.97
C GLY A 154 -31.53 17.14 34.13
N GLN A 155 -30.99 17.90 33.17
CA GLN A 155 -29.88 17.45 32.33
C GLN A 155 -28.54 17.46 33.06
N LEU A 156 -28.36 18.36 34.04
CA LEU A 156 -27.18 18.37 34.90
C LEU A 156 -27.13 17.14 35.82
N ALA A 157 -28.26 16.76 36.42
CA ALA A 157 -28.35 15.54 37.23
C ALA A 157 -28.12 14.27 36.37
N GLU A 158 -28.55 14.28 35.11
CA GLU A 158 -28.32 13.19 34.17
C GLU A 158 -26.84 13.08 33.76
N ILE A 159 -26.16 14.21 33.56
CA ILE A 159 -24.72 14.26 33.27
C ILE A 159 -23.90 13.79 34.48
N GLU A 160 -24.26 14.22 35.70
CA GLU A 160 -23.64 13.75 36.94
C GLU A 160 -23.86 12.24 37.15
N GLY A 161 -25.06 11.74 36.84
CA GLY A 161 -25.37 10.31 36.87
C GLY A 161 -24.53 9.50 35.89
N ARG A 162 -24.37 9.97 34.64
CA ARG A 162 -23.49 9.32 33.65
C ARG A 162 -22.03 9.35 34.08
N HIS A 163 -21.57 10.44 34.70
CA HIS A 163 -20.21 10.56 35.18
C HIS A 163 -19.93 9.59 36.34
N LEU A 164 -20.85 9.46 37.29
CA LEU A 164 -20.75 8.49 38.39
C LEU A 164 -20.77 7.05 37.89
N GLN A 165 -21.66 6.72 36.94
CA GLN A 165 -21.72 5.39 36.32
C GLN A 165 -20.42 5.06 35.57
N GLN A 166 -19.81 6.05 34.92
CA GLN A 166 -18.53 5.90 34.25
C GLN A 166 -17.39 5.65 35.25
N GLN A 167 -17.36 6.36 36.38
CA GLN A 167 -16.38 6.11 37.45
C GLN A 167 -16.50 4.71 38.06
N GLU A 168 -17.74 4.23 38.26
CA GLU A 168 -17.99 2.89 38.81
C GLU A 168 -17.59 1.78 37.82
N THR A 169 -17.84 2.00 36.51
CA THR A 169 -17.39 1.09 35.45
C THR A 169 -15.86 1.01 35.37
N THR A 170 -15.16 2.15 35.54
CA THR A 170 -13.70 2.19 35.58
C THR A 170 -13.14 1.43 36.78
N ARG A 171 -13.71 1.62 37.98
CA ARG A 171 -13.30 0.88 39.18
C ARG A 171 -13.50 -0.63 39.04
N GLN A 172 -14.61 -1.06 38.43
CA GLN A 172 -14.86 -2.48 38.18
C GLN A 172 -13.81 -3.07 37.22
N ARG A 173 -13.45 -2.35 36.15
CA ARG A 173 -12.41 -2.80 35.21
C ARG A 173 -11.03 -2.88 35.84
N GLU A 174 -10.69 -1.96 36.74
CA GLU A 174 -9.44 -2.02 37.51
C GLU A 174 -9.40 -3.23 38.44
N ALA A 175 -10.50 -3.50 39.15
CA ALA A 175 -10.63 -4.69 40.00
C ALA A 175 -10.52 -6.01 39.21
N ASP A 176 -11.15 -6.08 38.03
CA ASP A 176 -11.08 -7.25 37.14
C ASP A 176 -9.66 -7.45 36.59
N ARG A 177 -8.95 -6.35 36.29
CA ARG A 177 -7.55 -6.37 35.84
C ARG A 177 -6.60 -6.83 36.94
N GLU A 178 -6.79 -6.38 38.18
CA GLU A 178 -6.02 -6.86 39.34
C GLU A 178 -6.28 -8.35 39.60
N ALA A 179 -7.54 -8.81 39.49
CA ALA A 179 -7.89 -10.21 39.64
C ALA A 179 -7.26 -11.09 38.54
N ALA A 180 -7.25 -10.62 37.29
CA ALA A 180 -6.60 -11.29 36.17
C ALA A 180 -5.06 -11.32 36.33
N ALA A 181 -4.45 -10.24 36.81
CA ALA A 181 -3.02 -10.18 37.11
C ALA A 181 -2.63 -11.13 38.25
N ALA A 182 -3.45 -11.24 39.30
CA ALA A 182 -3.26 -12.21 40.38
C ALA A 182 -3.37 -13.66 39.89
N LEU A 183 -4.30 -13.93 38.96
CA LEU A 183 -4.45 -15.25 38.34
C LEU A 183 -3.25 -15.59 37.45
N ALA A 184 -2.80 -14.66 36.62
CA ALA A 184 -1.62 -14.83 35.77
C ALA A 184 -0.34 -15.00 36.58
N ALA A 185 -0.16 -14.26 37.68
CA ALA A 185 0.95 -14.43 38.60
C ALA A 185 0.94 -15.80 39.30
N SER A 186 -0.25 -16.38 39.53
CA SER A 186 -0.36 -17.75 40.08
C SER A 186 -0.04 -18.84 39.04
N GLN A 187 -0.22 -18.54 37.75
CA GLN A 187 0.05 -19.46 36.64
C GLN A 187 1.51 -19.39 36.16
N GLY A 188 2.14 -18.21 36.21
CA GLY A 188 3.54 -18.00 35.79
C GLY A 188 4.61 -18.60 36.72
N ALA A 189 4.22 -19.17 37.87
CA ALA A 189 5.13 -19.84 38.80
C ALA A 189 5.24 -21.36 38.57
N GLN A 190 4.56 -21.91 37.56
CA GLN A 190 4.59 -23.34 37.25
C GLN A 190 5.30 -23.57 35.91
N GLY A 191 6.60 -23.92 36.00
CA GLY A 191 7.40 -24.29 34.84
C GLY A 191 6.83 -25.53 34.13
N GLU A 192 6.77 -25.44 32.81
CA GLU A 192 6.31 -26.49 31.91
C GLU A 192 7.31 -27.67 31.96
N GLY A 193 6.87 -28.82 32.49
CA GLY A 193 7.67 -30.05 32.44
C GLY A 193 7.20 -31.23 33.31
N GLU A 194 6.54 -30.99 34.45
CA GLU A 194 6.12 -32.07 35.38
C GLU A 194 4.64 -31.94 35.84
N GLY A 195 3.76 -31.50 34.95
CA GLY A 195 2.44 -30.95 35.31
C GLY A 195 1.39 -31.95 35.80
N GLU A 196 1.20 -33.09 35.14
CA GLU A 196 0.01 -33.91 35.40
C GLU A 196 0.13 -34.74 36.68
N GLY A 197 1.29 -35.34 36.94
CA GLY A 197 1.53 -36.15 38.14
C GLY A 197 1.54 -35.31 39.42
N ALA A 198 2.18 -34.14 39.39
CA ALA A 198 2.23 -33.22 40.53
C ALA A 198 0.87 -32.57 40.82
N GLN A 199 0.10 -32.21 39.77
CA GLN A 199 -1.27 -31.71 39.95
C GLN A 199 -2.20 -32.79 40.51
N GLN A 200 -2.09 -34.04 40.04
CA GLN A 200 -2.90 -35.14 40.55
C GLN A 200 -2.54 -35.50 41.99
N ALA A 201 -1.25 -35.50 42.36
CA ALA A 201 -0.79 -35.70 43.73
C ALA A 201 -1.21 -34.56 44.68
N ALA A 202 -1.13 -33.30 44.23
CA ALA A 202 -1.58 -32.14 45.00
C ALA A 202 -3.10 -32.13 45.20
N LEU A 203 -3.86 -32.57 44.18
CA LEU A 203 -5.31 -32.75 44.27
C LEU A 203 -5.67 -33.87 45.27
N GLN A 204 -4.97 -35.01 45.22
CA GLN A 204 -5.17 -36.11 46.16
C GLN A 204 -4.83 -35.71 47.61
N ALA A 205 -3.74 -34.96 47.81
CA ALA A 205 -3.37 -34.44 49.13
C ALA A 205 -4.42 -33.45 49.68
N ARG A 206 -5.00 -32.61 48.82
CA ARG A 206 -6.12 -31.71 49.20
C ARG A 206 -7.40 -32.47 49.53
N LEU A 207 -7.70 -33.56 48.83
CA LEU A 207 -8.88 -34.39 49.09
C LEU A 207 -8.75 -35.20 50.39
N ALA A 208 -7.53 -35.62 50.78
CA ALA A 208 -7.30 -36.42 51.98
C ALA A 208 -7.63 -35.70 53.31
N GLY A 209 -7.72 -34.36 53.30
CA GLY A 209 -8.05 -33.55 54.48
C GLY A 209 -9.52 -33.15 54.60
N LEU A 210 -10.37 -33.51 53.63
CA LEU A 210 -11.77 -33.10 53.59
C LEU A 210 -12.68 -34.14 54.23
N SER A 211 -13.68 -33.69 54.99
CA SER A 211 -14.74 -34.58 55.45
C SER A 211 -15.59 -35.07 54.27
N LEU A 212 -16.27 -36.21 54.44
CA LEU A 212 -17.15 -36.77 53.41
C LEU A 212 -18.21 -35.76 52.94
N ASP A 213 -18.73 -34.92 53.84
CA ASP A 213 -19.69 -33.86 53.52
C ASP A 213 -19.08 -32.76 52.65
N GLN A 214 -17.81 -32.41 52.88
CA GLN A 214 -17.08 -31.43 52.06
C GLN A 214 -16.77 -31.97 50.67
N VAL A 215 -16.43 -33.26 50.55
CA VAL A 215 -16.23 -33.92 49.25
C VAL A 215 -17.54 -33.95 48.45
N ASN A 216 -18.65 -34.34 49.08
CA ASN A 216 -19.97 -34.36 48.44
C ASN A 216 -20.41 -32.96 47.99
N MET A 217 -20.16 -31.92 48.79
CA MET A 217 -20.44 -30.53 48.43
C MET A 217 -19.59 -30.06 47.23
N LEU A 218 -18.30 -30.39 47.19
CA LEU A 218 -17.44 -30.05 46.06
C LEU A 218 -17.85 -30.77 44.78
N GLN A 219 -18.24 -32.04 44.90
CA GLN A 219 -18.74 -32.82 43.77
C GLN A 219 -20.05 -32.22 43.21
N ALA A 220 -20.97 -31.80 44.09
CA ALA A 220 -22.20 -31.13 43.68
C ALA A 220 -21.91 -29.79 42.97
N LYS A 221 -21.02 -28.95 43.51
CA LYS A 221 -20.61 -27.68 42.89
C LYS A 221 -19.90 -27.89 41.55
N LEU A 222 -19.08 -28.93 41.43
CA LEU A 222 -18.42 -29.27 40.17
C LEU A 222 -19.43 -29.73 39.11
N GLN A 223 -20.39 -30.58 39.48
CA GLN A 223 -21.48 -30.98 38.59
C GLN A 223 -22.32 -29.78 38.14
N GLU A 224 -22.66 -28.86 39.05
CA GLU A 224 -23.40 -27.64 38.73
C GLU A 224 -22.62 -26.76 37.73
N ARG A 225 -21.32 -26.55 37.97
CA ARG A 225 -20.45 -25.78 37.05
C ARG A 225 -20.32 -26.44 35.68
N LEU A 226 -20.18 -27.77 35.63
CA LEU A 226 -20.09 -28.51 34.37
C LEU A 226 -21.39 -28.43 33.58
N MET A 227 -22.54 -28.54 34.26
CA MET A 227 -23.86 -28.39 33.65
C MET A 227 -24.07 -26.96 33.11
N ALA A 228 -23.64 -25.94 33.84
CA ALA A 228 -23.71 -24.55 33.37
C ALA A 228 -22.83 -24.33 32.12
N GLN A 229 -21.60 -24.88 32.10
CA GLN A 229 -20.73 -24.82 30.93
C GLN A 229 -21.31 -25.55 29.71
N LEU A 230 -21.94 -26.71 29.92
CA LEU A 230 -22.63 -27.45 28.85
C LEU A 230 -23.84 -26.67 28.31
N GLN A 231 -24.62 -26.05 29.19
CA GLN A 231 -25.75 -25.20 28.79
C GLN A 231 -25.30 -23.97 27.99
N GLU A 232 -24.22 -23.31 28.42
CA GLU A 232 -23.66 -22.17 27.69
C GLU A 232 -23.09 -22.58 26.33
N LYS A 233 -22.38 -23.73 26.26
CA LYS A 233 -21.89 -24.27 24.99
C LYS A 233 -23.04 -24.61 24.03
N LEU A 234 -24.12 -25.22 24.54
CA LEU A 234 -25.30 -25.53 23.74
C LEU A 234 -25.99 -24.26 23.24
N LYS A 235 -26.12 -23.23 24.10
CA LYS A 235 -26.67 -21.93 23.73
C LYS A 235 -25.86 -21.27 22.60
N ARG A 236 -24.52 -21.25 22.71
CA ARG A 236 -23.64 -20.71 21.65
C ARG A 236 -23.78 -21.47 20.33
N GLN A 237 -23.94 -22.80 20.39
CA GLN A 237 -24.20 -23.61 19.19
C GLN A 237 -25.54 -23.26 18.54
N GLN A 238 -26.60 -23.08 19.32
CA GLN A 238 -27.92 -22.66 18.82
C GLN A 238 -27.89 -21.26 18.19
N GLU A 239 -27.24 -20.29 18.85
CA GLU A 239 -27.07 -18.93 18.31
C GLU A 239 -26.27 -18.94 17.00
N ALA A 240 -25.22 -19.77 16.90
CA ALA A 240 -24.44 -19.92 15.67
C ALA A 240 -25.25 -20.58 14.54
N GLU A 241 -26.09 -21.57 14.84
CA GLU A 241 -26.95 -22.21 13.85
C GLU A 241 -28.07 -21.27 13.37
N GLU A 242 -28.65 -20.46 14.27
CA GLU A 242 -29.62 -19.44 13.90
C GLU A 242 -29.00 -18.34 13.04
N ALA A 243 -27.77 -17.91 13.35
CA ALA A 243 -27.02 -16.95 12.54
C ALA A 243 -26.78 -17.49 11.11
N ARG A 244 -26.34 -18.76 10.98
CA ARG A 244 -26.17 -19.41 9.66
C ARG A 244 -27.49 -19.52 8.89
N ARG A 245 -28.61 -19.76 9.57
CA ARG A 245 -29.94 -19.78 8.94
C ARG A 245 -30.38 -18.41 8.45
N ARG A 246 -30.09 -17.34 9.19
CA ARG A 246 -30.37 -15.96 8.76
C ARG A 246 -29.53 -15.58 7.55
N GLU A 247 -28.23 -15.87 7.58
CA GLU A 247 -27.32 -15.64 6.45
C GLU A 247 -27.80 -16.38 5.19
N ALA A 248 -28.13 -17.67 5.29
CA ALA A 248 -28.65 -18.44 4.16
C ALA A 248 -30.01 -17.92 3.63
N ALA A 249 -30.85 -17.34 4.50
CA ALA A 249 -32.12 -16.74 4.10
C ALA A 249 -31.91 -15.40 3.39
N ASP A 250 -30.97 -14.58 3.87
CA ASP A 250 -30.57 -13.32 3.25
C ASP A 250 -29.95 -13.57 1.86
N ASP A 251 -29.07 -14.57 1.73
CA ASP A 251 -28.50 -15.00 0.45
C ASP A 251 -29.58 -15.46 -0.54
N ALA A 252 -30.54 -16.27 -0.09
CA ALA A 252 -31.64 -16.73 -0.94
C ALA A 252 -32.57 -15.58 -1.39
N ALA A 253 -32.90 -14.65 -0.49
CA ALA A 253 -33.68 -13.46 -0.82
C ALA A 253 -32.93 -12.54 -1.79
N TRP A 254 -31.60 -12.46 -1.65
CA TRP A 254 -30.74 -11.68 -2.51
C TRP A 254 -30.64 -12.27 -3.93
N GLU A 255 -30.44 -13.58 -4.07
CA GLU A 255 -30.44 -14.27 -5.37
C GLU A 255 -31.78 -14.11 -6.12
N ALA A 256 -32.90 -14.15 -5.39
CA ALA A 256 -34.21 -13.86 -5.97
C ALA A 256 -34.29 -12.41 -6.52
N ALA A 257 -33.83 -11.42 -5.74
CA ALA A 257 -33.79 -10.02 -6.16
C ALA A 257 -32.80 -9.77 -7.32
N ARG A 258 -31.70 -10.53 -7.38
CA ARG A 258 -30.72 -10.50 -8.47
C ARG A 258 -31.37 -10.93 -9.78
N GLY A 259 -32.10 -12.05 -9.79
CA GLY A 259 -32.81 -12.53 -10.97
C GLY A 259 -33.81 -11.50 -11.53
N GLU A 260 -34.55 -10.81 -10.66
CA GLU A 260 -35.45 -9.73 -11.07
C GLU A 260 -34.71 -8.52 -11.67
N ARG A 261 -33.56 -8.13 -11.09
CA ARG A 261 -32.74 -7.01 -11.59
C ARG A 261 -32.05 -7.34 -12.91
N GLU A 262 -31.54 -8.55 -13.09
CA GLU A 262 -30.94 -9.01 -14.35
C GLU A 262 -31.99 -9.04 -15.46
N ALA A 263 -33.20 -9.57 -15.18
CA ALA A 263 -34.32 -9.54 -16.11
C ALA A 263 -34.71 -8.09 -16.49
N ALA A 264 -34.77 -7.17 -15.52
CA ALA A 264 -35.05 -5.76 -15.77
C ALA A 264 -33.94 -5.08 -16.61
N ARG A 265 -32.68 -5.43 -16.36
CA ARG A 265 -31.52 -4.90 -17.11
C ARG A 265 -31.49 -5.41 -18.54
N GLU A 266 -31.78 -6.70 -18.78
CA GLU A 266 -31.93 -7.24 -20.13
C GLU A 266 -33.07 -6.57 -20.89
N ALA A 267 -34.21 -6.32 -20.23
CA ALA A 267 -35.33 -5.61 -20.82
C ALA A 267 -34.94 -4.17 -21.22
N ALA A 268 -34.26 -3.43 -20.34
CA ALA A 268 -33.77 -2.08 -20.63
C ALA A 268 -32.70 -2.05 -21.73
N ALA A 269 -31.83 -3.07 -21.78
CA ALA A 269 -30.81 -3.20 -22.82
C ALA A 269 -31.45 -3.43 -24.21
N ARG A 270 -32.46 -4.31 -24.30
CA ARG A 270 -33.22 -4.53 -25.54
C ARG A 270 -33.97 -3.27 -25.99
N GLU A 271 -34.54 -2.52 -25.04
CA GLU A 271 -35.19 -1.25 -25.35
C GLU A 271 -34.20 -0.20 -25.88
N TYR A 272 -33.03 -0.07 -25.25
CA TYR A 272 -31.97 0.82 -25.69
C TYR A 272 -31.42 0.43 -27.07
N GLU A 273 -31.19 -0.86 -27.31
CA GLU A 273 -30.76 -1.37 -28.62
C GLU A 273 -31.79 -1.07 -29.71
N SER A 274 -33.08 -1.24 -29.41
CA SER A 274 -34.17 -0.85 -30.31
C SER A 274 -34.19 0.66 -30.60
N GLN A 275 -33.95 1.50 -29.59
CA GLN A 275 -33.87 2.96 -29.76
C GLN A 275 -32.65 3.36 -30.60
N LEU A 276 -31.50 2.74 -30.36
CA LEU A 276 -30.25 2.98 -31.09
C LEU A 276 -30.38 2.57 -32.56
N LEU A 277 -30.95 1.40 -32.85
CA LEU A 277 -31.25 0.96 -34.21
C LEU A 277 -32.22 1.93 -34.92
N GLY A 278 -33.21 2.46 -34.21
CA GLY A 278 -34.10 3.51 -34.72
C GLY A 278 -33.37 4.81 -35.07
N GLN A 279 -32.43 5.25 -34.22
CA GLN A 279 -31.61 6.45 -34.46
C GLN A 279 -30.63 6.25 -35.63
N ILE A 280 -29.98 5.09 -35.72
CA ILE A 280 -29.07 4.75 -36.82
C ILE A 280 -29.84 4.72 -38.15
N GLN A 281 -31.02 4.09 -38.20
CA GLN A 281 -31.87 4.12 -39.40
C GLN A 281 -32.34 5.54 -39.76
N GLY A 282 -32.56 6.41 -38.76
CA GLY A 282 -32.86 7.82 -38.96
C GLY A 282 -31.69 8.62 -39.54
N LEU A 283 -30.46 8.32 -39.11
CA LEU A 283 -29.23 8.96 -39.61
C LEU A 283 -28.91 8.52 -41.05
N PHE A 284 -29.09 7.24 -41.39
CA PHE A 284 -28.91 6.75 -42.77
C PHE A 284 -29.94 7.33 -43.74
N LYS A 285 -31.16 7.66 -43.30
CA LYS A 285 -32.15 8.39 -44.12
C LYS A 285 -31.85 9.88 -44.32
N LYS A 286 -30.99 10.48 -43.48
CA LYS A 286 -30.62 11.91 -43.57
C LYS A 286 -29.24 12.17 -44.17
N GLY A 287 -28.42 11.14 -44.39
CA GLY A 287 -27.00 11.26 -44.74
C GLY A 287 -26.59 10.81 -46.14
N SER A 288 -27.46 10.80 -47.15
CA SER A 288 -27.09 10.41 -48.53
C SER A 288 -26.41 11.53 -49.33
N GLY A 289 -25.47 12.26 -48.73
CA GLY A 289 -24.74 13.31 -49.44
C GLY A 289 -23.57 13.87 -48.64
N SER A 290 -22.39 13.30 -48.86
CA SER A 290 -21.04 13.89 -48.71
C SER A 290 -20.06 12.87 -48.15
N GLU A 291 -19.46 12.05 -49.01
CA GLU A 291 -18.23 11.31 -48.70
C GLU A 291 -17.06 12.30 -48.60
N SER A 292 -16.68 12.70 -47.38
CA SER A 292 -15.37 13.31 -47.13
C SER A 292 -14.46 12.28 -46.48
N GLY A 293 -13.63 11.62 -47.28
CA GLY A 293 -12.59 10.72 -46.80
C GLY A 293 -11.56 11.48 -45.96
N SER A 294 -11.61 11.31 -44.64
CA SER A 294 -10.55 11.78 -43.74
C SER A 294 -9.34 10.87 -43.90
N LYS A 295 -8.31 11.40 -44.57
CA LYS A 295 -6.99 10.77 -44.69
C LYS A 295 -6.37 10.65 -43.28
N PRO A 296 -5.79 9.51 -42.87
CA PRO A 296 -5.09 9.40 -41.60
C PRO A 296 -3.98 10.44 -41.51
N ALA A 297 -3.86 11.11 -40.36
CA ALA A 297 -2.83 12.10 -40.12
C ALA A 297 -1.45 11.48 -40.37
N GLN A 298 -0.63 12.13 -41.21
CA GLN A 298 0.75 11.74 -41.42
C GLN A 298 1.50 11.86 -40.08
N ALA A 299 2.26 10.83 -39.70
CA ALA A 299 3.10 10.87 -38.52
C ALA A 299 4.05 12.09 -38.61
N PRO A 300 4.34 12.77 -37.48
CA PRO A 300 5.25 13.91 -37.51
C PRO A 300 6.58 13.51 -38.15
N GLU A 301 7.05 14.28 -39.13
CA GLU A 301 8.34 14.05 -39.77
C GLU A 301 9.45 14.08 -38.71
N GLY A 302 10.25 13.01 -38.64
CA GLY A 302 11.41 12.92 -37.75
C GLY A 302 11.31 11.96 -36.56
N VAL A 303 10.25 11.14 -36.44
CA VAL A 303 10.25 10.09 -35.41
C VAL A 303 11.27 9.00 -35.75
N GLN A 304 12.22 8.78 -34.84
CA GLN A 304 13.23 7.73 -34.99
C GLN A 304 12.55 6.35 -35.00
N GLU A 305 12.73 5.61 -36.08
CA GLU A 305 12.40 4.20 -36.14
C GLU A 305 13.57 3.39 -35.59
N TRP A 306 13.27 2.48 -34.66
CA TRP A 306 14.26 1.60 -34.07
C TRP A 306 14.49 0.37 -34.98
N PRO A 307 15.74 -0.11 -35.10
CA PRO A 307 15.99 -1.38 -35.77
C PRO A 307 15.39 -2.53 -34.95
N GLN A 308 15.22 -3.66 -35.62
CA GLN A 308 14.76 -4.88 -34.97
C GLN A 308 15.84 -5.39 -33.99
N VAL A 309 15.41 -5.81 -32.80
CA VAL A 309 16.27 -6.39 -31.77
C VAL A 309 15.71 -7.73 -31.29
N ARG A 310 16.61 -8.57 -30.77
CA ARG A 310 16.24 -9.80 -30.09
C ARG A 310 15.88 -9.49 -28.64
N ALA A 311 14.82 -10.09 -28.13
CA ALA A 311 14.40 -9.96 -26.75
C ALA A 311 13.84 -11.28 -26.24
N LYS A 312 14.04 -11.57 -24.95
CA LYS A 312 13.45 -12.75 -24.30
C LYS A 312 12.02 -12.45 -23.87
N VAL A 313 11.16 -13.45 -24.00
CA VAL A 313 9.74 -13.40 -23.61
C VAL A 313 9.38 -14.69 -22.91
N TRP A 314 8.49 -14.57 -21.92
CA TRP A 314 8.07 -15.68 -21.08
C TRP A 314 6.56 -15.76 -21.10
N SER A 315 6.02 -16.95 -21.38
CA SER A 315 4.60 -17.22 -21.16
C SER A 315 4.40 -17.46 -19.66
N GLY A 316 3.30 -16.90 -19.13
CA GLY A 316 2.90 -17.04 -17.74
C GLY A 316 2.35 -18.44 -17.43
N ASP A 317 1.92 -19.21 -18.43
CA ASP A 317 1.60 -20.62 -18.27
C ASP A 317 2.78 -21.45 -18.81
N SER A 318 3.46 -22.16 -17.91
CA SER A 318 4.50 -23.15 -18.24
C SER A 318 3.91 -24.46 -18.81
N GLY A 319 2.57 -24.58 -18.81
CA GLY A 319 1.83 -25.78 -19.20
C GLY A 319 1.54 -26.74 -18.05
N ASP A 320 2.11 -26.50 -16.86
CA ASP A 320 1.82 -27.24 -15.62
C ASP A 320 1.00 -26.42 -14.59
N GLY A 321 0.60 -25.21 -14.96
CA GLY A 321 -0.12 -24.27 -14.09
C GLY A 321 0.77 -23.44 -13.16
N SER A 322 2.10 -23.53 -13.26
CA SER A 322 3.03 -22.62 -12.57
C SER A 322 3.28 -21.35 -13.38
N LEU A 323 3.35 -20.22 -12.67
CA LEU A 323 3.83 -18.95 -13.21
C LEU A 323 5.36 -18.95 -13.17
N LEU A 324 5.99 -18.65 -14.30
CA LEU A 324 7.44 -18.47 -14.39
C LEU A 324 7.80 -17.01 -14.06
N PHE A 325 8.73 -16.82 -13.11
CA PHE A 325 9.34 -15.54 -12.76
C PHE A 325 10.79 -15.51 -13.24
N PRO A 326 11.13 -14.71 -14.27
CA PRO A 326 12.47 -14.74 -14.88
C PRO A 326 13.63 -14.56 -13.90
N GLU A 327 13.44 -13.79 -12.83
CA GLU A 327 14.44 -13.57 -11.78
C GLU A 327 14.67 -14.79 -10.86
N GLN A 328 13.77 -15.76 -10.85
CA GLN A 328 13.86 -17.01 -10.06
C GLN A 328 14.19 -18.22 -10.94
N ASP A 329 13.50 -18.34 -12.07
CA ASP A 329 13.36 -19.61 -12.80
C ASP A 329 14.17 -19.68 -14.09
N ASP A 330 14.47 -18.54 -14.71
CA ASP A 330 15.14 -18.50 -16.00
C ASP A 330 16.66 -18.58 -15.85
N LEU A 331 17.32 -19.50 -16.55
CA LEU A 331 18.76 -19.74 -16.37
C LEU A 331 19.65 -18.49 -16.59
N ASP A 332 19.26 -17.59 -17.50
CA ASP A 332 20.07 -16.40 -17.80
C ASP A 332 19.65 -15.23 -16.90
N PHE A 333 18.34 -15.09 -16.65
CA PHE A 333 17.77 -13.94 -15.93
C PHE A 333 17.71 -14.16 -14.41
N LYS A 334 17.91 -15.38 -13.92
CA LYS A 334 17.93 -15.71 -12.49
C LYS A 334 18.93 -14.81 -11.78
N VAL A 335 18.44 -14.08 -10.77
CA VAL A 335 19.28 -13.18 -9.97
C VAL A 335 19.99 -14.02 -8.91
N ALA A 336 21.32 -14.04 -8.98
CA ALA A 336 22.13 -14.76 -7.99
C ALA A 336 21.86 -14.22 -6.59
N GLY A 337 21.67 -15.11 -5.63
CA GLY A 337 21.43 -14.75 -4.24
C GLY A 337 20.02 -14.23 -3.93
N ILE A 338 19.06 -14.19 -4.87
CA ILE A 338 17.68 -13.84 -4.51
C ILE A 338 17.11 -14.83 -3.49
N HIS A 339 17.34 -16.13 -3.66
CA HIS A 339 16.90 -17.15 -2.70
C HIS A 339 17.71 -17.17 -1.40
N ARG A 340 18.97 -16.69 -1.42
CA ARG A 340 19.83 -16.55 -0.22
C ARG A 340 19.37 -15.44 0.73
N ARG A 341 18.36 -14.66 0.33
CA ARG A 341 17.76 -13.62 1.16
C ARG A 341 16.57 -14.20 1.91
N ALA A 342 16.25 -13.58 3.05
CA ALA A 342 15.06 -13.94 3.81
C ALA A 342 13.83 -13.90 2.89
N PRO A 343 12.94 -14.90 2.93
CA PRO A 343 11.75 -14.97 2.08
C PRO A 343 10.72 -13.93 2.53
N LEU A 344 11.07 -12.67 2.27
CA LEU A 344 10.44 -11.46 2.75
C LEU A 344 10.23 -10.50 1.58
N ALA A 345 8.98 -10.07 1.42
CA ALA A 345 8.60 -8.99 0.52
C ALA A 345 8.23 -7.73 1.32
N LEU A 346 8.74 -6.59 0.87
CA LEU A 346 8.40 -5.26 1.37
C LEU A 346 7.36 -4.65 0.42
N ALA A 347 6.08 -4.72 0.79
CA ALA A 347 4.99 -4.21 -0.03
C ALA A 347 4.60 -2.79 0.44
N ILE A 348 4.95 -1.77 -0.35
CA ILE A 348 4.73 -0.36 -0.02
C ILE A 348 3.62 0.20 -0.92
N ALA A 349 2.49 0.51 -0.29
CA ALA A 349 1.33 1.10 -0.93
C ALA A 349 1.45 2.62 -1.02
N GLY A 350 1.13 3.16 -2.19
CA GLY A 350 1.17 4.60 -2.48
C GLY A 350 -0.19 5.27 -2.43
N ASP A 351 -1.17 4.70 -1.73
CA ASP A 351 -2.62 5.01 -1.76
C ASP A 351 -2.97 6.52 -1.79
N THR A 352 -2.08 7.40 -1.36
CA THR A 352 -2.23 8.86 -1.37
C THR A 352 -1.06 9.58 -2.06
N GLY A 353 -0.65 9.10 -3.24
CA GLY A 353 0.34 9.77 -4.09
C GLY A 353 1.66 10.07 -3.35
N LEU A 354 2.04 11.35 -3.30
CA LEU A 354 3.30 11.77 -2.66
C LEU A 354 3.38 11.44 -1.16
N GLN A 355 2.25 11.35 -0.45
CA GLN A 355 2.25 10.92 0.94
C GLN A 355 2.77 9.49 1.10
N GLY A 356 2.37 8.58 0.20
CA GLY A 356 2.89 7.23 0.19
C GLY A 356 4.41 7.18 -0.04
N ALA A 357 4.93 8.06 -0.91
CA ALA A 357 6.38 8.18 -1.11
C ALA A 357 7.10 8.74 0.14
N MET A 358 6.53 9.76 0.79
CA MET A 358 7.12 10.35 2.01
C MET A 358 7.12 9.36 3.18
N ALA A 359 6.01 8.67 3.42
CA ALA A 359 5.94 7.62 4.44
C ALA A 359 6.86 6.44 4.08
N GLY A 360 6.88 6.03 2.81
CA GLY A 360 7.73 4.95 2.34
C GLY A 360 9.22 5.24 2.43
N LEU A 361 9.67 6.48 2.22
CA LEU A 361 11.03 6.90 2.56
C LEU A 361 11.35 6.64 4.04
N GLY A 362 10.40 6.95 4.93
CA GLY A 362 10.52 6.67 6.36
C GLY A 362 10.66 5.18 6.66
N TRP A 363 9.78 4.36 6.09
CA TRP A 363 9.85 2.91 6.25
C TRP A 363 11.17 2.34 5.71
N LEU A 364 11.64 2.79 4.55
CA LEU A 364 12.92 2.36 3.98
C LEU A 364 14.10 2.75 4.86
N ARG A 365 14.10 3.93 5.51
CA ARG A 365 15.13 4.30 6.49
C ARG A 365 15.15 3.34 7.68
N ALA A 366 13.98 3.01 8.22
CA ALA A 366 13.86 2.08 9.35
C ALA A 366 14.28 0.65 8.95
N LEU A 367 13.84 0.16 7.80
CA LEU A 367 14.22 -1.15 7.28
C LEU A 367 15.73 -1.23 7.00
N HIS A 368 16.32 -0.15 6.50
CA HIS A 368 17.76 -0.06 6.28
C HIS A 368 18.53 -0.07 7.60
N SER A 369 18.12 0.73 8.60
CA SER A 369 18.79 0.75 9.91
C SER A 369 18.67 -0.56 10.69
N LEU A 370 17.63 -1.35 10.42
CA LEU A 370 17.43 -2.70 10.97
C LEU A 370 18.15 -3.78 10.13
N GLY A 371 18.78 -3.44 9.01
CA GLY A 371 19.38 -4.40 8.06
C GLY A 371 18.36 -5.23 7.28
N ALA A 372 17.06 -5.06 7.53
CA ALA A 372 15.97 -5.76 6.86
C ALA A 372 15.94 -5.46 5.35
N LEU A 373 16.27 -4.23 4.95
CA LEU A 373 16.21 -3.84 3.54
C LEU A 373 17.14 -4.69 2.66
N ARG A 374 18.36 -5.00 3.09
CA ARG A 374 19.28 -5.85 2.30
C ARG A 374 18.93 -7.34 2.35
N ARG A 375 18.21 -7.75 3.40
CA ARG A 375 17.80 -9.15 3.62
C ARG A 375 16.49 -9.50 2.93
N ALA A 376 15.71 -8.53 2.47
CA ALA A 376 14.46 -8.78 1.79
C ALA A 376 14.69 -9.21 0.32
N GLN A 377 13.91 -10.19 -0.12
CA GLN A 377 13.90 -10.64 -1.50
C GLN A 377 13.31 -9.59 -2.43
N TYR A 378 12.15 -9.06 -2.07
CA TYR A 378 11.34 -8.20 -2.95
C TYR A 378 11.00 -6.86 -2.31
N MET A 379 10.95 -5.82 -3.14
CA MET A 379 10.31 -4.56 -2.81
C MET A 379 9.23 -4.28 -3.83
N VAL A 380 7.98 -4.43 -3.42
CA VAL A 380 6.80 -4.22 -4.27
C VAL A 380 6.26 -2.82 -4.03
N LEU A 381 6.19 -2.01 -5.07
CA LEU A 381 5.82 -0.61 -5.01
C LEU A 381 4.57 -0.37 -5.84
N THR A 382 3.59 0.35 -5.29
CA THR A 382 2.35 0.68 -6.00
C THR A 382 2.01 2.17 -5.86
N SER A 383 1.40 2.76 -6.88
CA SER A 383 0.96 4.15 -6.89
C SER A 383 2.10 5.12 -6.56
N GLY A 384 1.87 6.11 -5.69
CA GLY A 384 2.90 7.06 -5.28
C GLY A 384 4.17 6.45 -4.68
N ALA A 385 4.11 5.23 -4.11
CA ALA A 385 5.30 4.55 -3.61
C ALA A 385 6.25 4.12 -4.74
N SER A 386 5.79 4.05 -5.99
CA SER A 386 6.62 3.80 -7.17
C SER A 386 7.72 4.86 -7.34
N LEU A 387 7.56 6.06 -6.76
CA LEU A 387 8.59 7.09 -6.71
C LEU A 387 9.83 6.69 -5.89
N LEU A 388 9.77 5.59 -5.15
CA LEU A 388 10.88 5.01 -4.38
C LEU A 388 11.69 3.98 -5.19
N ALA A 389 11.15 3.50 -6.31
CA ALA A 389 11.83 2.55 -7.20
C ALA A 389 13.22 3.03 -7.67
N PRO A 390 13.48 4.32 -7.92
CA PRO A 390 14.80 4.81 -8.31
C PRO A 390 15.93 4.41 -7.36
N LEU A 391 15.65 4.14 -6.08
CA LEU A 391 16.65 3.75 -5.09
C LEU A 391 17.44 2.50 -5.49
N VAL A 392 16.81 1.55 -6.19
CA VAL A 392 17.52 0.31 -6.58
C VAL A 392 18.58 0.56 -7.64
N PHE A 393 18.53 1.69 -8.35
CA PHE A 393 19.50 2.06 -9.38
C PHE A 393 20.63 2.95 -8.85
N LEU A 394 20.64 3.25 -7.54
CA LEU A 394 21.72 3.99 -6.90
C LEU A 394 22.87 3.03 -6.59
N GLY A 395 24.03 3.27 -7.19
CA GLY A 395 25.18 2.36 -7.08
C GLY A 395 25.79 2.31 -5.68
N GLY A 396 25.77 1.13 -5.06
CA GLY A 396 26.51 0.79 -3.84
C GLY A 396 25.93 1.36 -2.53
N ALA A 397 26.40 0.79 -1.41
CA ALA A 397 25.97 1.12 -0.05
C ALA A 397 26.00 2.63 0.28
N ASN A 398 27.11 3.31 -0.07
CA ASN A 398 27.28 4.73 0.25
C ASN A 398 26.25 5.62 -0.47
N ALA A 399 25.83 5.25 -1.68
CA ALA A 399 24.81 6.00 -2.41
C ALA A 399 23.42 5.80 -1.79
N LEU A 400 23.13 4.59 -1.29
CA LEU A 400 21.89 4.33 -0.56
C LEU A 400 21.81 5.14 0.73
N ASP A 401 22.88 5.16 1.54
CA ASP A 401 22.95 5.96 2.76
C ASP A 401 22.76 7.45 2.47
N ALA A 402 23.44 7.96 1.44
CA ALA A 402 23.29 9.34 0.99
C ALA A 402 21.89 9.66 0.47
N ALA A 403 21.20 8.69 -0.14
CA ALA A 403 19.87 8.90 -0.70
C ALA A 403 18.75 8.84 0.34
N LEU A 404 18.79 7.84 1.23
CA LEU A 404 17.85 7.73 2.33
C LEU A 404 18.07 8.87 3.33
N GLY A 405 19.32 9.13 3.70
CA GLY A 405 19.68 10.02 4.79
C GLY A 405 19.27 9.47 6.16
N PRO A 406 19.58 10.19 7.25
CA PRO A 406 19.33 9.70 8.60
C PRO A 406 17.83 9.68 8.94
N HIS A 407 17.44 8.75 9.81
CA HIS A 407 16.18 8.84 10.54
C HIS A 407 16.32 9.90 11.65
N LEU A 408 15.31 10.77 11.78
CA LEU A 408 15.19 11.66 12.94
C LEU A 408 14.20 11.03 13.95
N PRO A 409 14.61 10.77 15.20
CA PRO A 409 13.65 10.44 16.25
C PRO A 409 12.75 11.65 16.53
N PRO A 410 11.57 11.47 17.17
CA PRO A 410 10.64 12.58 17.42
C PRO A 410 11.30 13.77 18.14
N GLU A 411 12.16 13.53 19.13
CA GLU A 411 12.87 14.58 19.88
C GLU A 411 13.87 15.35 19.00
N GLY A 412 14.34 14.71 17.92
CA GLY A 412 15.25 15.30 16.93
C GLY A 412 14.55 16.10 15.83
N CYS A 413 13.21 16.04 15.75
CA CYS A 413 12.41 16.73 14.74
C CYS A 413 12.26 18.23 15.04
N THR A 414 13.37 18.94 15.28
CA THR A 414 13.36 20.42 15.44
C THR A 414 13.08 21.11 14.10
N PRO A 415 12.55 22.34 14.08
CA PRO A 415 12.27 23.03 12.82
C PRO A 415 13.50 23.16 11.91
N GLY A 416 14.68 23.42 12.49
CA GLY A 416 15.93 23.49 11.74
C GLY A 416 16.36 22.13 11.17
N ALA A 417 16.24 21.07 11.95
CA ALA A 417 16.56 19.71 11.49
C ALA A 417 15.61 19.27 10.37
N LEU A 418 14.31 19.55 10.48
CA LEU A 418 13.33 19.21 9.45
C LEU A 418 13.61 19.91 8.10
N GLN A 419 14.18 21.12 8.12
CA GLN A 419 14.55 21.86 6.90
C GLN A 419 15.87 21.39 6.27
N GLN A 420 16.84 20.96 7.09
CA GLN A 420 18.20 20.64 6.65
C GLN A 420 18.43 19.14 6.44
N ALA A 421 17.76 18.30 7.24
CA ALA A 421 17.94 16.87 7.17
C ALA A 421 17.35 16.41 5.85
N GLY A 422 18.14 15.67 5.08
CA GLY A 422 17.63 14.84 4.02
C GLY A 422 18.72 14.21 3.21
N GLY A 423 18.59 12.91 3.02
CA GLY A 423 19.25 12.27 1.89
C GLY A 423 18.71 12.82 0.58
N SER A 424 19.42 12.55 -0.51
CA SER A 424 19.08 13.08 -1.83
C SER A 424 17.66 12.75 -2.29
N LEU A 425 17.07 11.62 -1.87
CA LEU A 425 15.69 11.27 -2.19
C LEU A 425 14.68 12.19 -1.48
N ALA A 426 14.91 12.54 -0.22
CA ALA A 426 14.02 13.46 0.49
C ALA A 426 14.02 14.84 -0.15
N ALA A 427 15.21 15.33 -0.51
CA ALA A 427 15.37 16.60 -1.22
C ALA A 427 14.68 16.55 -2.60
N ALA A 428 14.82 15.45 -3.33
CA ALA A 428 14.18 15.26 -4.62
C ALA A 428 12.64 15.20 -4.51
N LEU A 429 12.09 14.49 -3.51
CA LEU A 429 10.65 14.48 -3.26
C LEU A 429 10.11 15.87 -2.91
N ALA A 430 10.83 16.63 -2.07
CA ALA A 430 10.43 17.99 -1.71
C ALA A 430 10.43 18.94 -2.92
N ALA A 431 11.45 18.83 -3.79
CA ALA A 431 11.54 19.60 -5.03
C ALA A 431 10.49 19.16 -6.07
N ALA A 432 10.15 17.87 -6.09
CA ALA A 432 9.19 17.29 -7.01
C ALA A 432 7.76 17.70 -6.71
N GLY A 433 7.38 17.85 -5.44
CA GLY A 433 5.99 18.12 -5.07
C GLY A 433 5.31 19.26 -5.84
N PRO A 434 5.82 20.51 -5.82
CA PRO A 434 5.22 21.61 -6.56
C PRO A 434 5.17 21.39 -8.08
N ARG A 435 6.20 20.76 -8.66
CA ARG A 435 6.28 20.50 -10.11
C ARG A 435 5.31 19.40 -10.54
N LEU A 436 5.22 18.33 -9.76
CA LEU A 436 4.26 17.25 -9.98
C LEU A 436 2.85 17.74 -9.74
N ALA A 437 2.59 18.53 -8.69
CA ALA A 437 1.27 19.14 -8.48
C ALA A 437 0.86 20.04 -9.66
N ALA A 438 1.78 20.85 -10.20
CA ALA A 438 1.52 21.66 -11.39
C ALA A 438 1.27 20.80 -12.64
N ALA A 439 2.05 19.73 -12.84
CA ALA A 439 1.84 18.78 -13.93
C ALA A 439 0.48 18.10 -13.80
N ALA A 440 0.13 17.57 -12.62
CA ALA A 440 -1.18 16.98 -12.34
C ALA A 440 -2.33 17.96 -12.61
N ALA A 441 -2.20 19.22 -12.17
CA ALA A 441 -3.21 20.24 -12.43
C ALA A 441 -3.38 20.52 -13.93
N ALA A 442 -2.27 20.63 -14.66
CA ALA A 442 -2.29 20.78 -16.11
C ALA A 442 -2.90 19.54 -16.81
N GLU A 443 -2.63 18.35 -16.31
CA GLU A 443 -3.21 17.11 -16.80
C GLU A 443 -4.73 17.07 -16.61
N VAL A 444 -5.22 17.38 -15.40
CA VAL A 444 -6.66 17.44 -15.10
C VAL A 444 -7.35 18.48 -15.99
N ALA A 445 -6.74 19.65 -16.18
CA ALA A 445 -7.28 20.69 -17.05
C ALA A 445 -7.37 20.24 -18.52
N ALA A 446 -6.32 19.58 -19.03
CA ALA A 446 -6.28 19.12 -20.42
C ALA A 446 -7.13 17.85 -20.68
N ALA A 447 -7.45 17.06 -19.65
CA ALA A 447 -8.33 15.89 -19.78
C ALA A 447 -9.77 16.27 -20.20
N ALA A 448 -10.18 17.53 -20.01
CA ALA A 448 -11.51 18.00 -20.39
C ALA A 448 -11.69 18.23 -21.91
N ASP A 449 -10.59 18.45 -22.65
CA ASP A 449 -10.65 19.06 -23.98
C ASP A 449 -9.99 18.24 -25.12
N GLU A 450 -9.27 17.16 -24.82
CA GLU A 450 -8.37 16.56 -25.81
C GLU A 450 -8.46 15.02 -25.89
N GLY A 451 -8.64 14.51 -27.11
CA GLY A 451 -8.60 13.07 -27.45
C GLY A 451 -7.20 12.44 -27.28
N GLU A 452 -6.92 11.35 -28.00
CA GLU A 452 -5.70 10.54 -27.81
C GLU A 452 -4.37 11.33 -27.89
N ALA A 453 -4.28 12.31 -28.81
CA ALA A 453 -3.09 13.16 -28.93
C ALA A 453 -2.83 14.01 -27.67
N GLY A 454 -3.89 14.47 -27.01
CA GLY A 454 -3.78 15.20 -25.75
C GLY A 454 -3.34 14.31 -24.60
N ALA A 455 -3.89 13.09 -24.52
CA ALA A 455 -3.45 12.10 -23.53
C ALA A 455 -1.94 11.81 -23.65
N ALA A 456 -1.44 11.60 -24.87
CA ALA A 456 -0.01 11.40 -25.11
C ALA A 456 0.85 12.61 -24.68
N LYS A 457 0.38 13.84 -24.95
CA LYS A 457 1.07 15.07 -24.54
C LYS A 457 1.08 15.23 -23.01
N ARG A 458 -0.03 14.94 -22.33
CA ARG A 458 -0.13 14.93 -20.86
C ARG A 458 0.87 13.94 -20.27
N ALA A 459 0.85 12.70 -20.75
CA ALA A 459 1.75 11.65 -20.31
C ALA A 459 3.23 12.04 -20.44
N ALA A 460 3.59 12.63 -21.59
CA ALA A 460 4.94 13.12 -21.83
C ALA A 460 5.32 14.27 -20.87
N ALA A 461 4.40 15.20 -20.60
CA ALA A 461 4.63 16.31 -19.67
C ALA A 461 4.84 15.81 -18.23
N TRP A 462 4.02 14.87 -17.76
CA TRP A 462 4.19 14.29 -16.43
C TRP A 462 5.46 13.43 -16.31
N ALA A 463 5.75 12.58 -17.31
CA ALA A 463 7.00 11.82 -17.34
C ALA A 463 8.23 12.75 -17.35
N SER A 464 8.16 13.89 -18.06
CA SER A 464 9.20 14.92 -18.07
C SER A 464 9.33 15.63 -16.71
N ALA A 465 8.21 15.95 -16.06
CA ALA A 465 8.21 16.54 -14.72
C ALA A 465 8.83 15.58 -13.70
N LEU A 466 8.46 14.30 -13.74
CA LEU A 466 9.05 13.25 -12.91
C LEU A 466 10.55 13.09 -13.18
N SER A 467 10.95 13.03 -14.44
CA SER A 467 12.36 12.93 -14.82
C SER A 467 13.18 14.10 -14.28
N SER A 468 12.75 15.34 -14.51
CA SER A 468 13.50 16.54 -14.12
C SER A 468 13.46 16.85 -12.63
N ALA A 469 12.38 16.49 -11.94
CA ALA A 469 12.19 16.86 -10.54
C ALA A 469 12.64 15.78 -9.56
N LEU A 470 12.57 14.50 -9.94
CA LEU A 470 12.92 13.37 -9.08
C LEU A 470 14.18 12.65 -9.56
N LEU A 471 14.23 12.25 -10.84
CA LEU A 471 15.31 11.38 -11.33
C LEU A 471 16.61 12.13 -11.61
N GLU A 472 16.53 13.35 -12.13
CA GLU A 472 17.70 14.19 -12.43
C GLU A 472 18.50 14.56 -11.16
N PRO A 473 17.89 14.99 -10.04
CA PRO A 473 18.63 15.21 -8.79
C PRO A 473 19.32 13.95 -8.23
N LEU A 474 18.83 12.77 -8.59
CA LEU A 474 19.42 11.48 -8.20
C LEU A 474 20.49 11.01 -9.21
N GLY A 475 20.75 11.77 -10.27
CA GLY A 475 21.68 11.38 -11.33
C GLY A 475 21.16 10.22 -12.20
N LEU A 476 19.86 9.93 -12.16
CA LEU A 476 19.21 8.83 -12.89
C LEU A 476 18.51 9.30 -14.17
N ALA A 477 18.35 10.60 -14.38
CA ALA A 477 17.98 11.15 -15.68
C ALA A 477 19.23 11.35 -16.56
N GLY A 478 19.04 11.43 -17.88
CA GLY A 478 20.09 11.76 -18.83
C GLY A 478 19.53 12.32 -20.14
N PRO A 479 20.36 13.00 -20.95
CA PRO A 479 19.97 13.43 -22.28
C PRO A 479 19.88 12.20 -23.19
N GLY A 480 18.67 11.70 -23.41
CA GLY A 480 18.40 10.59 -24.32
C GLY A 480 17.61 9.46 -23.67
N ASP A 481 17.48 8.36 -24.42
CA ASP A 481 16.77 7.18 -23.96
C ASP A 481 17.53 6.46 -22.85
N THR A 482 16.78 5.88 -21.92
CA THR A 482 17.31 5.12 -20.82
C THR A 482 16.73 3.72 -20.89
N LEU A 483 17.56 2.70 -20.71
CA LEU A 483 17.12 1.33 -20.51
C LEU A 483 17.44 0.91 -19.08
N VAL A 484 16.64 0.00 -18.54
CA VAL A 484 16.88 -0.58 -17.22
C VAL A 484 17.30 -2.04 -17.35
N THR A 485 18.12 -2.46 -16.41
CA THR A 485 18.55 -3.85 -16.26
C THR A 485 18.92 -4.12 -14.79
N MET A 486 19.44 -5.30 -14.52
CA MET A 486 19.97 -5.67 -13.22
C MET A 486 21.32 -6.38 -13.37
N ALA A 487 22.26 -6.03 -12.49
CA ALA A 487 23.51 -6.76 -12.36
C ALA A 487 23.32 -8.03 -11.50
N GLY A 488 24.26 -8.97 -11.54
CA GLY A 488 24.18 -10.18 -10.71
C GLY A 488 23.20 -11.25 -11.20
N THR A 489 22.69 -11.14 -12.43
CA THR A 489 21.99 -12.25 -13.10
C THR A 489 22.97 -13.34 -13.52
N LYS A 490 22.60 -14.62 -13.46
CA LYS A 490 23.46 -15.75 -13.86
C LYS A 490 24.01 -15.63 -15.30
N GLY A 491 23.22 -15.10 -16.23
CA GLY A 491 23.62 -14.93 -17.64
C GLY A 491 24.19 -13.56 -18.00
N ASP A 492 24.60 -12.73 -17.03
CA ASP A 492 25.12 -11.37 -17.30
C ASP A 492 24.19 -10.53 -18.22
N VAL A 493 22.87 -10.57 -17.97
CA VAL A 493 21.85 -9.95 -18.83
C VAL A 493 22.15 -8.47 -19.10
N HIS A 494 22.61 -7.72 -18.10
CA HIS A 494 23.02 -6.33 -18.24
C HIS A 494 24.04 -6.09 -19.38
N ARG A 495 25.03 -6.98 -19.57
CA ARG A 495 26.02 -6.88 -20.65
C ARG A 495 25.40 -7.17 -22.01
N SER A 496 24.58 -8.22 -22.08
CA SER A 496 23.88 -8.58 -23.32
C SER A 496 22.92 -7.46 -23.76
N LEU A 497 22.27 -6.80 -22.80
CA LEU A 497 21.36 -5.69 -23.06
C LEU A 497 22.14 -4.44 -23.47
N ALA A 498 23.27 -4.13 -22.84
CA ALA A 498 24.16 -3.04 -23.25
C ALA A 498 24.59 -3.18 -24.72
N ALA A 499 24.99 -4.39 -25.14
CA ALA A 499 25.38 -4.67 -26.52
C ALA A 499 24.22 -4.47 -27.50
N ARG A 500 23.02 -4.95 -27.16
CA ARG A 500 21.81 -4.76 -27.98
C ARG A 500 21.36 -3.30 -28.03
N ALA A 501 21.46 -2.57 -26.92
CA ALA A 501 21.16 -1.14 -26.85
C ALA A 501 22.10 -0.31 -27.73
N ALA A 502 23.39 -0.64 -27.76
CA ALA A 502 24.35 -0.01 -28.67
C ALA A 502 24.02 -0.28 -30.14
N ALA A 503 23.51 -1.48 -30.46
CA ALA A 503 23.10 -1.87 -31.80
C ALA A 503 21.83 -1.15 -32.30
N LEU A 504 21.07 -0.48 -31.42
CA LEU A 504 19.91 0.33 -31.82
C LEU A 504 20.29 1.57 -32.65
N GLY A 505 21.58 1.96 -32.67
CA GLY A 505 22.08 3.04 -33.51
C GLY A 505 21.69 4.46 -33.06
N ALA A 506 21.16 4.61 -31.84
CA ALA A 506 20.99 5.95 -31.23
C ALA A 506 22.33 6.62 -30.97
N SER A 507 22.36 7.94 -31.13
CA SER A 507 23.53 8.78 -30.85
C SER A 507 23.11 9.95 -29.97
N PRO A 508 23.48 9.97 -28.67
CA PRO A 508 24.25 8.94 -27.97
C PRO A 508 23.47 7.62 -27.79
N PRO A 509 24.17 6.49 -27.55
CA PRO A 509 23.50 5.23 -27.23
C PRO A 509 22.66 5.36 -25.96
N PRO A 510 21.58 4.55 -25.80
CA PRO A 510 20.75 4.62 -24.62
C PRO A 510 21.56 4.38 -23.35
N ARG A 511 21.35 5.21 -22.33
CA ARG A 511 22.01 5.01 -21.04
C ARG A 511 21.42 3.79 -20.36
N LEU A 512 22.26 2.89 -19.87
CA LEU A 512 21.82 1.75 -19.09
C LEU A 512 21.83 2.10 -17.60
N LEU A 513 20.70 1.88 -16.92
CA LEU A 513 20.59 1.93 -15.46
C LEU A 513 20.55 0.50 -14.92
N GLU A 514 21.49 0.18 -14.06
CA GLU A 514 21.65 -1.15 -13.49
C GLU A 514 21.11 -1.14 -12.05
N ALA A 515 20.12 -1.98 -11.79
CA ALA A 515 19.64 -2.21 -10.43
C ALA A 515 20.69 -2.99 -9.62
N SER A 516 20.87 -2.58 -8.37
CA SER A 516 21.81 -3.18 -7.43
C SER A 516 21.33 -4.56 -6.98
N PRO A 517 22.16 -5.61 -7.08
CA PRO A 517 21.88 -6.92 -6.52
C PRO A 517 22.08 -6.98 -5.00
N GLU A 518 22.38 -5.86 -4.33
CA GLU A 518 22.42 -5.77 -2.86
C GLU A 518 21.07 -5.32 -2.27
N LEU A 519 20.15 -4.85 -3.11
CA LEU A 519 18.84 -4.34 -2.72
C LEU A 519 17.73 -5.29 -3.16
N PRO A 520 16.54 -5.25 -2.53
CA PRO A 520 15.40 -6.08 -2.91
C PRO A 520 15.07 -5.93 -4.39
N PHE A 521 14.71 -7.03 -5.03
CA PHE A 521 14.25 -7.03 -6.41
C PHE A 521 12.98 -6.18 -6.50
N ALA A 522 13.06 -5.09 -7.27
CA ALA A 522 11.99 -4.10 -7.33
C ALA A 522 10.88 -4.57 -8.28
N ILE A 523 9.63 -4.52 -7.81
CA ILE A 523 8.45 -4.78 -8.62
C ILE A 523 7.54 -3.55 -8.53
N VAL A 524 7.37 -2.84 -9.64
CA VAL A 524 6.49 -1.68 -9.73
C VAL A 524 5.16 -2.13 -10.31
N CYS A 525 4.08 -1.94 -9.55
CA CYS A 525 2.72 -2.29 -9.96
C CYS A 525 2.12 -1.18 -10.83
N GLN A 526 1.61 -1.59 -11.99
CA GLN A 526 0.84 -0.79 -12.93
C GLN A 526 -0.44 -1.54 -13.31
N SER A 527 -1.29 -0.92 -14.11
CA SER A 527 -2.44 -1.57 -14.73
C SER A 527 -2.45 -1.38 -16.24
N LEU A 528 -2.82 -2.42 -16.99
CA LEU A 528 -3.34 -2.26 -18.36
C LEU A 528 -4.80 -1.84 -18.29
N MET A 529 -5.22 -0.92 -19.15
CA MET A 529 -6.61 -0.49 -19.26
C MET A 529 -7.25 -0.93 -20.58
N LEU A 530 -8.44 -1.53 -20.48
CA LEU A 530 -9.30 -1.84 -21.63
C LEU A 530 -10.63 -1.08 -21.48
N PRO A 531 -10.87 -0.01 -22.25
CA PRO A 531 -12.02 0.89 -22.05
C PRO A 531 -13.37 0.22 -22.16
N ASP A 532 -13.44 -0.76 -23.04
CA ASP A 532 -14.68 -1.42 -23.45
C ASP A 532 -14.90 -2.73 -22.68
N ASP A 533 -13.96 -3.12 -21.81
CA ASP A 533 -14.09 -4.31 -20.97
C ASP A 533 -14.71 -3.98 -19.59
N PRO A 534 -15.63 -4.82 -19.07
CA PRO A 534 -16.20 -4.64 -17.73
C PRO A 534 -15.19 -4.54 -16.58
N ALA A 535 -14.06 -5.25 -16.64
CA ALA A 535 -13.04 -5.23 -15.59
C ALA A 535 -12.26 -3.90 -15.55
N LEU A 536 -12.15 -3.25 -16.72
CA LEU A 536 -11.41 -2.02 -17.00
C LEU A 536 -9.90 -2.09 -16.76
N TYR A 537 -9.42 -2.70 -15.68
CA TYR A 537 -8.02 -2.75 -15.27
C TYR A 537 -7.51 -4.18 -15.12
N TYR A 538 -6.29 -4.44 -15.60
CA TYR A 538 -5.59 -5.71 -15.48
C TYR A 538 -4.19 -5.50 -14.93
N PRO A 539 -3.68 -6.39 -14.07
CA PRO A 539 -2.38 -6.22 -13.42
C PRO A 539 -1.27 -6.15 -14.44
N TYR A 540 -0.36 -5.19 -14.27
CA TYR A 540 0.88 -5.12 -15.02
C TYR A 540 2.03 -4.95 -14.03
N GLU A 541 3.07 -5.77 -14.14
CA GLU A 541 4.29 -5.62 -13.36
C GLU A 541 5.37 -5.05 -14.26
N TRP A 542 6.12 -4.09 -13.73
CA TRP A 542 7.38 -3.64 -14.31
C TRP A 542 8.50 -3.90 -13.33
N THR A 543 9.61 -4.46 -13.80
CA THR A 543 10.80 -4.78 -13.02
C THR A 543 12.05 -4.28 -13.75
N PRO A 544 13.23 -4.27 -13.11
CA PRO A 544 14.47 -3.94 -13.80
C PRO A 544 14.78 -4.87 -14.99
N LEU A 545 14.24 -6.10 -15.03
CA LEU A 545 14.55 -7.09 -16.06
C LEU A 545 13.46 -7.26 -17.12
N TYR A 546 12.19 -7.08 -16.75
CA TYR A 546 11.05 -7.37 -17.61
C TYR A 546 9.81 -6.57 -17.24
N GLY A 547 8.81 -6.56 -18.12
CA GLY A 547 7.48 -6.06 -17.81
C GLY A 547 6.39 -6.87 -18.53
N GLY A 548 5.18 -6.91 -17.98
CA GLY A 548 4.09 -7.66 -18.56
C GLY A 548 2.90 -7.83 -17.63
N CYS A 549 1.95 -8.67 -18.05
CA CYS A 549 0.76 -8.98 -17.29
C CYS A 549 0.77 -10.48 -16.97
N PRO A 550 0.86 -10.89 -15.69
CA PRO A 550 1.10 -12.28 -15.30
C PRO A 550 -0.07 -13.21 -15.70
N VAL A 551 -1.28 -12.67 -15.69
CA VAL A 551 -2.51 -13.45 -15.77
C VAL A 551 -3.03 -13.44 -17.20
N PRO A 552 -3.38 -14.59 -17.78
CA PRO A 552 -4.02 -14.62 -19.08
C PRO A 552 -5.49 -14.21 -18.98
N TYR A 553 -5.90 -13.20 -19.76
CA TYR A 553 -7.30 -12.76 -19.82
C TYR A 553 -7.88 -12.93 -21.22
N SER A 554 -9.10 -13.46 -21.30
CA SER A 554 -9.85 -13.64 -22.54
C SER A 554 -10.58 -12.36 -22.96
N THR A 555 -9.81 -11.31 -23.26
CA THR A 555 -10.30 -9.97 -23.61
C THR A 555 -10.14 -9.67 -25.10
N ASN A 556 -10.64 -8.51 -25.56
CA ASN A 556 -10.38 -8.01 -26.91
C ASN A 556 -9.85 -6.56 -26.89
N PRO A 557 -8.56 -6.32 -27.20
CA PRO A 557 -7.54 -7.33 -27.51
C PRO A 557 -7.23 -8.24 -26.32
N GLN A 558 -6.66 -9.41 -26.58
CA GLN A 558 -6.20 -10.33 -25.54
C GLN A 558 -5.08 -9.68 -24.72
N VAL A 559 -5.08 -9.88 -23.40
CA VAL A 559 -4.05 -9.34 -22.52
C VAL A 559 -3.48 -10.40 -21.58
N GLY A 560 -2.19 -10.26 -21.31
CA GLY A 560 -1.44 -10.96 -20.29
C GLY A 560 -0.96 -12.35 -20.64
N GLY A 561 -0.82 -13.17 -19.61
CA GLY A 561 -0.22 -14.50 -19.72
C GLY A 561 1.27 -14.44 -20.05
N GLY A 562 2.01 -13.46 -19.53
CA GLY A 562 3.46 -13.47 -19.64
C GLY A 562 4.18 -12.14 -19.44
N TRP A 563 5.47 -12.20 -19.72
CA TRP A 563 6.45 -11.13 -19.55
C TRP A 563 7.25 -10.93 -20.83
N ALA A 564 7.73 -9.70 -21.02
CA ALA A 564 8.72 -9.37 -22.03
C ALA A 564 9.91 -8.67 -21.38
N GLU A 565 11.12 -8.97 -21.86
CA GLU A 565 12.34 -8.31 -21.42
C GLU A 565 12.22 -6.77 -21.53
N SER A 566 12.94 -6.03 -20.69
CA SER A 566 12.84 -4.56 -20.62
C SER A 566 12.96 -3.84 -21.98
N ILE A 567 13.80 -4.33 -22.90
CA ILE A 567 13.95 -3.76 -24.26
C ILE A 567 12.75 -4.03 -25.19
N ALA A 568 11.93 -5.03 -24.87
CA ALA A 568 10.69 -5.36 -25.57
C ALA A 568 9.45 -4.71 -24.93
N VAL A 569 9.58 -4.05 -23.79
CA VAL A 569 8.51 -3.21 -23.25
C VAL A 569 8.28 -2.04 -24.21
N ASN A 570 7.02 -1.75 -24.53
CA ASN A 570 6.66 -0.77 -25.57
C ASN A 570 7.22 -1.13 -26.96
N ALA A 571 7.15 -2.40 -27.37
CA ALA A 571 7.57 -2.87 -28.69
C ALA A 571 6.46 -3.61 -29.44
N HIS A 572 6.67 -3.80 -30.74
CA HIS A 572 5.88 -4.69 -31.59
C HIS A 572 6.65 -5.96 -31.91
N ILE A 573 5.95 -7.08 -32.06
CA ILE A 573 6.54 -8.32 -32.56
C ILE A 573 6.37 -8.41 -34.09
N ASP A 574 7.47 -8.55 -34.84
CA ASP A 574 7.44 -8.57 -36.31
C ASP A 574 7.22 -9.99 -36.86
N ASN A 575 7.72 -11.01 -36.15
CA ASN A 575 7.63 -12.42 -36.53
C ASN A 575 7.17 -13.23 -35.31
N PRO A 576 5.84 -13.27 -35.04
CA PRO A 576 5.32 -14.00 -33.91
C PRO A 576 5.64 -15.48 -34.06
N PRO A 577 6.06 -16.15 -32.99
CA PRO A 577 6.34 -17.56 -33.05
C PRO A 577 5.07 -18.40 -33.21
N SER A 578 5.22 -19.63 -33.71
CA SER A 578 4.12 -20.58 -33.85
C SER A 578 3.63 -21.18 -32.52
N SER A 579 4.37 -21.01 -31.43
CA SER A 579 4.02 -21.54 -30.10
C SER A 579 4.43 -20.58 -28.97
N ALA A 580 3.63 -20.59 -27.90
CA ALA A 580 3.84 -19.81 -26.68
C ALA A 580 4.83 -20.48 -25.71
N ALA A 581 5.96 -21.00 -26.19
CA ALA A 581 7.00 -21.55 -25.31
C ALA A 581 7.64 -20.44 -24.47
N SER A 582 7.75 -20.66 -23.16
CA SER A 582 8.37 -19.70 -22.22
C SER A 582 9.88 -19.62 -22.39
N GLY A 583 10.49 -18.50 -21.95
CA GLY A 583 11.94 -18.28 -22.00
C GLY A 583 12.54 -18.19 -23.41
N ARG A 584 11.73 -17.90 -24.43
CA ARG A 584 12.18 -17.88 -25.83
C ARG A 584 12.66 -16.50 -26.23
N GLU A 585 13.61 -16.46 -27.16
CA GLU A 585 13.92 -15.21 -27.85
C GLU A 585 12.99 -14.96 -29.05
N VAL A 586 12.50 -13.74 -29.15
CA VAL A 586 11.71 -13.24 -30.28
C VAL A 586 12.36 -11.99 -30.86
N SER A 587 11.91 -11.66 -32.07
CA SER A 587 12.39 -10.48 -32.80
C SER A 587 11.35 -9.37 -32.69
N VAL A 588 11.71 -8.32 -31.96
CA VAL A 588 10.83 -7.19 -31.68
C VAL A 588 11.36 -5.92 -32.30
N ARG A 589 10.47 -4.96 -32.51
CA ARG A 589 10.81 -3.60 -32.91
C ARG A 589 10.26 -2.64 -31.85
N PRO A 590 11.12 -1.96 -31.09
CA PRO A 590 10.66 -0.95 -30.15
C PRO A 590 9.79 0.09 -30.86
N ALA A 591 8.69 0.48 -30.23
CA ALA A 591 7.79 1.47 -30.81
C ALA A 591 8.51 2.82 -30.94
N PRO A 592 8.12 3.65 -31.92
CA PRO A 592 8.73 4.96 -32.08
C PRO A 592 8.56 5.82 -30.82
N GLY A 593 9.62 6.51 -30.41
CA GLY A 593 9.69 7.25 -29.14
C GLY A 593 10.65 6.59 -28.15
N PRO A 594 10.58 6.97 -26.86
CA PRO A 594 11.59 6.56 -25.90
C PRO A 594 11.50 5.08 -25.53
N LEU A 595 12.65 4.43 -25.40
CA LEU A 595 12.83 3.01 -25.13
C LEU A 595 12.45 2.65 -23.69
N ALA A 596 11.15 2.61 -23.38
CA ALA A 596 10.59 2.28 -22.06
C ALA A 596 11.43 2.82 -20.87
N PRO A 597 11.81 4.11 -20.87
CA PRO A 597 12.74 4.62 -19.88
C PRO A 597 12.14 4.54 -18.48
N LEU A 598 13.00 4.54 -17.44
CA LEU A 598 12.55 4.57 -16.04
C LEU A 598 11.41 5.60 -15.81
N PRO A 599 11.49 6.86 -16.29
CA PRO A 599 10.34 7.78 -16.23
C PRO A 599 9.05 7.24 -16.84
N ALA A 600 9.10 6.57 -18.00
CA ALA A 600 7.92 6.03 -18.68
C ALA A 600 7.31 4.82 -17.95
N ALA A 601 8.09 4.11 -17.13
CA ALA A 601 7.59 3.06 -16.24
C ALA A 601 7.01 3.65 -14.94
N LEU A 602 7.67 4.63 -14.34
CA LEU A 602 7.20 5.20 -13.08
C LEU A 602 5.98 6.11 -13.26
N ALA A 603 5.94 6.85 -14.36
CA ALA A 603 4.89 7.81 -14.66
C ALA A 603 3.45 7.23 -14.63
N PRO A 604 3.12 6.13 -15.34
CA PRO A 604 1.82 5.49 -15.20
C PRO A 604 1.62 4.93 -13.80
N ALA A 605 2.66 4.35 -13.20
CA ALA A 605 2.61 3.71 -11.88
C ALA A 605 2.32 4.66 -10.72
N CYS A 606 2.41 5.99 -10.90
CA CYS A 606 2.15 6.99 -9.87
C CYS A 606 1.26 8.14 -10.35
N SER A 607 0.47 7.93 -11.40
CA SER A 607 -0.28 9.00 -12.06
C SER A 607 -1.36 9.59 -11.14
N ALA A 608 -1.38 10.92 -11.05
CA ALA A 608 -2.39 11.65 -10.29
C ALA A 608 -3.82 11.49 -10.82
N LEU A 609 -3.96 11.22 -12.12
CA LEU A 609 -5.24 11.05 -12.80
C LEU A 609 -5.97 9.76 -12.40
N ALA A 610 -5.24 8.77 -11.87
CA ALA A 610 -5.86 7.57 -11.32
C ALA A 610 -6.55 7.83 -9.96
N ALA A 611 -6.19 8.92 -9.26
CA ALA A 611 -6.93 9.34 -8.08
C ALA A 611 -8.25 9.96 -8.54
N PRO A 612 -9.42 9.40 -8.17
CA PRO A 612 -10.70 10.04 -8.45
C PRO A 612 -10.66 11.42 -7.81
N ALA A 613 -10.67 12.48 -8.62
CA ALA A 613 -10.54 13.85 -8.15
C ALA A 613 -11.48 14.08 -6.96
N PRO A 614 -10.94 14.33 -5.74
CA PRO A 614 -11.75 14.48 -4.55
C PRO A 614 -12.44 15.85 -4.63
N GLY A 615 -13.65 15.89 -5.20
CA GLY A 615 -14.55 17.04 -5.06
C GLY A 615 -15.19 17.65 -6.31
N GLY A 616 -15.18 17.02 -7.49
CA GLY A 616 -15.70 17.71 -8.70
C GLY A 616 -16.54 16.90 -9.69
N MET A 617 -16.28 15.61 -9.87
CA MET A 617 -17.07 14.79 -10.78
C MET A 617 -17.87 13.76 -9.98
N GLY A 618 -18.97 14.22 -9.39
CA GLY A 618 -20.00 13.40 -8.74
C GLY A 618 -20.71 12.43 -9.70
N ARG A 619 -20.10 12.13 -10.85
CA ARG A 619 -20.38 10.94 -11.63
C ARG A 619 -19.05 10.26 -11.91
N PRO A 620 -18.83 9.04 -11.39
CA PRO A 620 -17.78 8.17 -11.91
C PRO A 620 -17.96 8.08 -13.41
N LEU A 621 -17.00 8.60 -14.17
CA LEU A 621 -16.96 8.33 -15.58
C LEU A 621 -16.92 6.79 -15.72
N ARG A 622 -17.79 6.23 -16.56
CA ARG A 622 -17.75 4.82 -16.98
C ARG A 622 -17.43 4.77 -18.47
N GLY A 623 -16.77 3.69 -18.89
CA GLY A 623 -16.39 3.50 -20.29
C GLY A 623 -15.37 4.53 -20.76
N ARG A 624 -15.48 4.93 -22.03
CA ARG A 624 -14.48 5.74 -22.73
C ARG A 624 -14.04 7.03 -22.02
N PRO A 625 -14.92 7.84 -21.40
CA PRO A 625 -14.48 9.06 -20.70
C PRO A 625 -13.64 8.77 -19.45
N ALA A 626 -13.94 7.69 -18.72
CA ALA A 626 -13.14 7.27 -17.56
C ALA A 626 -11.76 6.81 -18.02
N HIS A 627 -11.74 6.09 -19.12
CA HIS A 627 -10.53 5.64 -19.78
C HIS A 627 -9.72 6.80 -20.37
N GLU A 628 -10.34 7.85 -20.89
CA GLU A 628 -9.63 9.05 -21.36
C GLU A 628 -9.08 9.90 -20.22
N ALA A 629 -9.75 9.88 -19.06
CA ALA A 629 -9.32 10.58 -17.87
C ALA A 629 -8.24 9.83 -17.07
N ALA A 630 -8.39 8.51 -16.84
CA ALA A 630 -7.53 7.74 -15.94
C ALA A 630 -6.37 7.02 -16.63
N ALA A 631 -6.44 6.83 -17.95
CA ALA A 631 -5.31 6.27 -18.68
C ALA A 631 -4.20 7.30 -18.82
N PHE A 632 -2.99 6.88 -18.49
CA PHE A 632 -1.84 7.76 -18.50
C PHE A 632 -1.18 7.78 -19.88
N CYS A 633 -0.58 6.67 -20.32
CA CYS A 633 0.11 6.58 -21.61
C CYS A 633 -0.34 5.39 -22.44
N SER A 634 -0.33 5.54 -23.76
CA SER A 634 -0.54 4.42 -24.69
C SER A 634 0.81 3.81 -25.08
N ALA A 635 1.01 2.53 -24.75
CA ALA A 635 2.20 1.76 -25.10
C ALA A 635 1.88 0.71 -26.17
N ALA A 636 2.85 0.43 -27.04
CA ALA A 636 2.81 -0.78 -27.85
C ALA A 636 2.87 -1.99 -26.93
N TYR A 637 2.01 -2.96 -27.21
CA TYR A 637 1.88 -4.16 -26.42
C TYR A 637 1.71 -5.34 -27.37
N PHE A 638 2.24 -6.49 -27.00
CA PHE A 638 1.91 -7.75 -27.63
C PHE A 638 1.56 -8.75 -26.54
N ASP A 639 0.51 -9.52 -26.78
CA ASP A 639 0.08 -10.58 -25.88
C ASP A 639 1.03 -11.79 -25.97
N GLN A 640 1.42 -12.37 -24.83
CA GLN A 640 2.40 -13.45 -24.78
C GLN A 640 1.81 -14.83 -25.11
N GLN A 641 0.49 -14.92 -25.30
CA GLN A 641 -0.20 -16.17 -25.62
C GLN A 641 -0.45 -16.32 -27.13
N GLY A 642 -1.17 -15.37 -27.71
CA GLY A 642 -1.56 -15.28 -29.11
C GLY A 642 -0.67 -14.38 -29.96
N TRP A 643 0.30 -13.67 -29.36
CA TRP A 643 1.27 -12.82 -30.05
C TRP A 643 0.66 -11.68 -30.86
N ALA A 644 -0.58 -11.32 -30.53
CA ALA A 644 -1.29 -10.23 -31.18
C ALA A 644 -0.67 -8.90 -30.74
N ASN A 645 -0.21 -8.10 -31.70
CA ASN A 645 0.17 -6.72 -31.45
C ASN A 645 -1.07 -5.87 -31.19
N GLY A 646 -0.93 -4.93 -30.27
CA GLY A 646 -1.94 -3.95 -29.93
C GLY A 646 -1.31 -2.67 -29.41
N ARG A 647 -2.17 -1.73 -29.07
CA ARG A 647 -1.79 -0.52 -28.34
C ARG A 647 -2.69 -0.45 -27.12
N LEU A 648 -2.10 -0.62 -25.96
CA LEU A 648 -2.82 -0.61 -24.69
C LEU A 648 -2.48 0.64 -23.92
N ARG A 649 -3.37 1.02 -23.02
CA ARG A 649 -3.11 2.11 -22.11
C ARG A 649 -2.62 1.59 -20.77
N LEU A 650 -1.57 2.23 -20.25
CA LEU A 650 -1.05 1.97 -18.91
C LEU A 650 -1.63 3.00 -17.94
N ALA A 651 -1.85 2.55 -16.72
CA ALA A 651 -2.31 3.35 -15.60
C ALA A 651 -1.65 2.92 -14.29
N ASP A 652 -1.99 3.61 -13.21
CA ASP A 652 -1.54 3.34 -11.86
C ASP A 652 -1.90 1.89 -11.46
N GLY A 653 -1.06 1.25 -10.65
CA GLY A 653 -1.30 -0.12 -10.16
C GLY A 653 -2.35 -0.21 -9.05
N GLY A 654 -2.78 0.92 -8.49
CA GLY A 654 -3.76 1.04 -7.43
C GLY A 654 -5.03 0.19 -7.63
N PRO A 655 -5.69 0.28 -8.79
CA PRO A 655 -6.89 -0.50 -9.09
C PRO A 655 -6.69 -2.02 -9.09
N THR A 656 -5.49 -2.53 -9.38
CA THR A 656 -5.25 -3.99 -9.52
C THR A 656 -4.40 -4.58 -8.41
N ALA A 657 -3.62 -3.77 -7.72
CA ALA A 657 -2.64 -4.21 -6.73
C ALA A 657 -2.32 -3.12 -5.70
N GLY A 658 -3.30 -2.33 -5.24
CA GLY A 658 -3.05 -1.12 -4.42
C GLY A 658 -2.13 -1.30 -3.21
N LEU A 659 -2.15 -2.46 -2.57
CA LEU A 659 -1.28 -2.77 -1.43
C LEU A 659 0.06 -3.42 -1.80
N GLY A 660 0.28 -3.77 -3.07
CA GLY A 660 1.47 -4.49 -3.53
C GLY A 660 1.57 -5.95 -3.07
N LEU A 661 0.51 -6.56 -2.51
CA LEU A 661 0.57 -7.95 -2.05
C LEU A 661 0.60 -8.98 -3.18
N TYR A 662 -0.17 -8.78 -4.25
CA TYR A 662 -0.35 -9.85 -5.24
C TYR A 662 0.96 -10.31 -5.90
N PRO A 663 1.90 -9.43 -6.30
CA PRO A 663 3.19 -9.89 -6.83
C PRO A 663 3.99 -10.76 -5.86
N ALA A 664 3.93 -10.47 -4.55
CA ALA A 664 4.59 -11.28 -3.52
C ALA A 664 3.90 -12.64 -3.32
N LEU A 665 2.56 -12.66 -3.30
CA LEU A 665 1.78 -13.90 -3.16
C LEU A 665 1.93 -14.81 -4.40
N ARG A 666 1.99 -14.22 -5.60
CA ARG A 666 2.27 -14.96 -6.85
C ARG A 666 3.60 -15.71 -6.80
N ARG A 667 4.61 -15.11 -6.17
CA ARG A 667 5.95 -15.67 -5.95
C ARG A 667 6.06 -16.55 -4.70
N LYS A 668 4.95 -16.79 -3.99
CA LYS A 668 4.86 -17.57 -2.74
C LYS A 668 5.87 -17.14 -1.68
N VAL A 669 6.10 -15.83 -1.54
CA VAL A 669 6.99 -15.29 -0.51
C VAL A 669 6.37 -15.51 0.86
N ALA A 670 7.08 -16.23 1.75
CA ALA A 670 6.54 -16.68 3.04
C ALA A 670 6.16 -15.53 3.98
N HIS A 671 6.91 -14.42 3.95
CA HIS A 671 6.70 -13.27 4.81
C HIS A 671 6.47 -12.00 3.98
N VAL A 672 5.50 -11.18 4.38
CA VAL A 672 5.22 -9.89 3.74
C VAL A 672 5.09 -8.80 4.79
N VAL A 673 5.78 -7.68 4.61
CA VAL A 673 5.54 -6.46 5.38
C VAL A 673 4.74 -5.51 4.49
N SER A 674 3.44 -5.40 4.76
CA SER A 674 2.51 -4.57 3.99
C SER A 674 2.35 -3.21 4.65
N MET A 675 2.85 -2.17 3.99
CA MET A 675 2.89 -0.80 4.50
C MET A 675 1.96 0.10 3.69
N SER A 676 1.00 0.75 4.34
CA SER A 676 0.01 1.63 3.69
C SER A 676 -0.32 2.85 4.55
N CYS A 677 -0.81 3.92 3.94
CA CYS A 677 -1.27 5.11 4.65
C CYS A 677 -2.78 5.05 4.90
N ALA A 678 -3.19 5.13 6.18
CA ALA A 678 -4.58 5.20 6.60
C ALA A 678 -5.23 6.52 6.14
N ARG A 679 -6.41 6.43 5.50
CA ARG A 679 -7.16 7.60 5.01
C ARG A 679 -8.26 8.06 5.96
N CYS A 680 -8.65 7.18 6.88
CA CYS A 680 -9.65 7.47 7.89
C CYS A 680 -9.20 6.97 9.27
N PRO A 681 -9.88 7.43 10.34
CA PRO A 681 -9.76 6.83 11.65
C PRO A 681 -10.10 5.33 11.65
N LEU A 682 -9.43 4.56 12.53
CA LEU A 682 -9.65 3.12 12.70
C LEU A 682 -10.89 2.79 13.55
N ASP A 683 -11.44 3.75 14.29
CA ASP A 683 -12.64 3.56 15.11
C ASP A 683 -13.93 3.61 14.30
N ASP A 684 -13.89 4.16 13.08
CA ASP A 684 -14.93 4.06 12.07
C ASP A 684 -14.69 2.87 11.14
N LYS A 685 -15.14 1.68 11.55
CA LYS A 685 -14.95 0.44 10.77
C LYS A 685 -15.58 0.50 9.38
N GLU A 686 -16.75 1.11 9.25
CA GLU A 686 -17.46 1.20 7.96
C GLU A 686 -16.75 2.16 7.01
N GLY A 687 -16.36 3.34 7.51
CA GLY A 687 -15.51 4.27 6.79
C GLY A 687 -14.17 3.65 6.42
N PHE A 688 -13.57 2.87 7.32
CA PHE A 688 -12.33 2.13 7.06
C PHE A 688 -12.49 1.11 5.93
N LEU A 689 -13.52 0.27 5.97
CA LEU A 689 -13.82 -0.66 4.87
C LEU A 689 -14.03 0.07 3.53
N LEU A 690 -14.69 1.22 3.52
CA LEU A 690 -14.95 2.01 2.32
C LEU A 690 -13.70 2.67 1.75
N GLN A 691 -12.90 3.32 2.62
CA GLN A 691 -11.73 4.10 2.21
C GLN A 691 -10.49 3.23 1.99
N HIS A 692 -10.40 2.08 2.67
CA HIS A 692 -9.39 1.04 2.46
C HIS A 692 -9.94 -0.11 1.62
N LYS A 693 -10.60 0.22 0.50
CA LYS A 693 -11.22 -0.77 -0.39
C LYS A 693 -10.27 -1.89 -0.83
N GLU A 694 -9.00 -1.59 -1.07
CA GLU A 694 -8.03 -2.60 -1.52
C GLU A 694 -7.69 -3.57 -0.39
N LEU A 695 -7.52 -3.08 0.85
CA LEU A 695 -7.35 -3.93 2.04
C LEU A 695 -8.61 -4.78 2.29
N ALA A 696 -9.79 -4.15 2.28
CA ALA A 696 -11.05 -4.85 2.46
C ALA A 696 -11.29 -5.91 1.36
N GLY A 697 -10.91 -5.59 0.12
CA GLY A 697 -11.01 -6.46 -1.05
C GLY A 697 -10.20 -7.74 -0.92
N LEU A 698 -9.01 -7.71 -0.29
CA LEU A 698 -8.20 -8.91 -0.02
C LEU A 698 -8.95 -9.95 0.82
N PHE A 699 -9.89 -9.52 1.65
CA PHE A 699 -10.73 -10.40 2.47
C PHE A 699 -12.15 -10.56 1.90
N GLY A 700 -12.45 -9.99 0.74
CA GLY A 700 -13.80 -9.99 0.17
C GLY A 700 -14.82 -9.22 1.01
N ARG A 701 -14.38 -8.20 1.76
CA ARG A 701 -15.19 -7.43 2.73
C ARG A 701 -15.54 -6.03 2.27
N TRP A 702 -15.11 -5.58 1.09
CA TRP A 702 -15.47 -4.25 0.62
C TRP A 702 -17.01 -4.14 0.49
N PRO A 703 -17.65 -3.12 1.09
CA PRO A 703 -19.11 -3.00 1.09
C PRO A 703 -19.67 -2.44 -0.23
N GLY A 704 -18.81 -2.02 -1.16
CA GLY A 704 -19.22 -1.33 -2.38
C GLY A 704 -19.56 0.14 -2.14
N ILE A 705 -19.75 0.88 -3.23
CA ILE A 705 -20.31 2.24 -3.19
C ILE A 705 -21.80 2.12 -3.44
N THR A 706 -22.62 2.66 -2.55
CA THR A 706 -24.10 2.63 -2.66
C THR A 706 -24.63 3.56 -3.76
N GLU A 707 -23.83 4.52 -4.21
CA GLU A 707 -24.18 5.41 -5.32
C GLU A 707 -24.04 4.70 -6.67
N ALA A 708 -25.14 4.68 -7.42
CA ALA A 708 -25.26 4.01 -8.71
C ALA A 708 -24.27 4.59 -9.73
N GLY A 709 -23.14 3.90 -9.95
CA GLY A 709 -22.28 4.14 -11.11
C GLY A 709 -20.77 4.01 -10.90
N ALA A 710 -20.24 3.89 -9.69
CA ALA A 710 -18.79 4.00 -9.47
C ALA A 710 -18.11 2.65 -9.34
N GLY A 711 -17.31 2.26 -10.33
CA GLY A 711 -16.48 1.06 -10.27
C GLY A 711 -17.24 -0.26 -10.46
N LEU A 712 -16.52 -1.35 -10.17
CA LEU A 712 -17.04 -2.71 -10.22
C LEU A 712 -18.14 -2.91 -9.16
N PRO A 713 -19.18 -3.71 -9.46
CA PRO A 713 -20.11 -4.18 -8.43
C PRO A 713 -19.36 -4.79 -7.24
N ARG A 714 -19.92 -4.65 -6.03
CA ARG A 714 -19.33 -5.17 -4.79
C ARG A 714 -18.82 -6.61 -4.93
N GLU A 715 -19.68 -7.52 -5.38
CA GLU A 715 -19.34 -8.94 -5.54
C GLU A 715 -18.19 -9.15 -6.51
N GLU A 716 -18.24 -8.47 -7.66
CA GLU A 716 -17.19 -8.56 -8.67
C GLU A 716 -15.86 -8.05 -8.14
N HIS A 717 -15.87 -6.90 -7.46
CA HIS A 717 -14.67 -6.32 -6.86
C HIS A 717 -14.03 -7.25 -5.83
N ASN A 718 -14.84 -7.80 -4.92
CA ASN A 718 -14.40 -8.73 -3.88
C ASN A 718 -13.90 -10.05 -4.50
N ARG A 719 -14.65 -10.64 -5.44
CA ARG A 719 -14.25 -11.88 -6.12
C ARG A 719 -12.91 -11.72 -6.84
N GLN A 720 -12.69 -10.59 -7.51
CA GLN A 720 -11.44 -10.34 -8.23
C GLN A 720 -10.22 -10.10 -7.33
N ARG A 721 -10.40 -9.87 -6.02
CA ARG A 721 -9.32 -9.42 -5.11
C ARG A 721 -9.11 -10.32 -3.90
N GLN A 722 -10.12 -11.10 -3.54
CA GLN A 722 -10.08 -11.89 -2.32
C GLN A 722 -9.00 -12.96 -2.41
N VAL A 723 -8.04 -12.91 -1.49
CA VAL A 723 -6.97 -13.90 -1.31
C VAL A 723 -6.87 -14.37 0.15
N PHE A 724 -7.71 -13.86 1.04
CA PHE A 724 -7.80 -14.27 2.44
C PHE A 724 -9.25 -14.53 2.86
N ALA A 725 -9.42 -15.32 3.93
CA ALA A 725 -10.73 -15.65 4.46
C ALA A 725 -11.47 -14.40 5.00
N PRO A 726 -12.78 -14.22 4.73
CA PRO A 726 -13.51 -13.01 5.11
C PRO A 726 -13.50 -12.72 6.62
N GLY A 727 -13.52 -13.77 7.45
CA GLY A 727 -13.54 -13.64 8.91
C GLY A 727 -12.23 -13.07 9.50
N ALA A 728 -11.11 -13.17 8.79
CA ALA A 728 -9.81 -12.71 9.29
C ALA A 728 -9.68 -11.18 9.33
N PHE A 729 -10.48 -10.46 8.52
CA PHE A 729 -10.49 -9.00 8.50
C PHE A 729 -10.89 -8.40 9.85
N ASP A 730 -11.89 -8.97 10.52
CA ASP A 730 -12.41 -8.43 11.78
C ASP A 730 -11.37 -8.51 12.90
N ALA A 731 -10.57 -9.58 12.92
CA ALA A 731 -9.45 -9.75 13.84
C ALA A 731 -8.34 -8.72 13.55
N LEU A 732 -7.95 -8.58 12.28
CA LEU A 732 -6.97 -7.58 11.83
C LEU A 732 -7.38 -6.17 12.25
N HIS A 733 -8.61 -5.76 11.91
CA HIS A 733 -9.13 -4.43 12.24
C HIS A 733 -9.15 -4.19 13.76
N ALA A 734 -9.63 -5.16 14.54
CA ALA A 734 -9.67 -5.04 16.00
C ALA A 734 -8.27 -4.90 16.61
N ALA A 735 -7.27 -5.65 16.11
CA ALA A 735 -5.90 -5.56 16.58
C ALA A 735 -5.26 -4.20 16.26
N LEU A 736 -5.44 -3.71 15.04
CA LEU A 736 -4.96 -2.38 14.61
C LEU A 736 -5.61 -1.26 15.43
N LEU A 737 -6.92 -1.34 15.66
CA LEU A 737 -7.66 -0.38 16.48
C LEU A 737 -7.17 -0.39 17.93
N ALA A 738 -6.95 -1.58 18.52
CA ALA A 738 -6.48 -1.70 19.89
C ALA A 738 -5.11 -1.03 20.08
N ARG A 739 -4.18 -1.23 19.13
CA ARG A 739 -2.86 -0.57 19.10
C ARG A 739 -3.00 0.95 19.01
N ALA A 740 -3.82 1.43 18.08
CA ALA A 740 -4.07 2.87 17.93
C ALA A 740 -4.69 3.50 19.18
N GLN A 741 -5.64 2.83 19.83
CA GLN A 741 -6.25 3.27 21.09
C GLN A 741 -5.27 3.26 22.26
N ALA A 742 -4.25 2.41 22.23
CA ALA A 742 -3.15 2.41 23.18
C ALA A 742 -2.12 3.55 22.92
N GLY A 743 -2.30 4.34 21.87
CA GLY A 743 -1.35 5.37 21.45
C GLY A 743 -0.09 4.81 20.78
N GLU A 744 -0.13 3.55 20.37
CA GLU A 744 0.96 2.83 19.74
C GLU A 744 0.78 2.81 18.20
N PRO A 745 1.86 2.57 17.42
CA PRO A 745 1.73 2.38 15.98
C PRO A 745 0.73 1.27 15.65
N PRO A 746 -0.23 1.50 14.72
CA PRO A 746 -1.20 0.49 14.30
C PRO A 746 -0.50 -0.52 13.39
N VAL A 747 0.13 -1.49 14.05
CA VAL A 747 0.81 -2.63 13.43
C VAL A 747 0.23 -3.93 13.95
N HIS A 748 0.16 -4.93 13.10
CA HIS A 748 -0.31 -6.26 13.48
C HIS A 748 0.34 -7.31 12.58
N SER A 749 0.85 -8.40 13.17
CA SER A 749 1.39 -9.55 12.46
C SER A 749 0.44 -10.73 12.67
N ASP A 750 0.08 -11.41 11.59
CA ASP A 750 -0.73 -12.63 11.65
C ASP A 750 -0.42 -13.54 10.45
N SER A 751 -0.83 -14.80 10.56
CA SER A 751 -0.71 -15.81 9.53
C SER A 751 -2.04 -16.04 8.82
N TYR A 752 -2.01 -16.01 7.49
CA TYR A 752 -3.20 -16.15 6.67
C TYR A 752 -3.06 -17.34 5.73
N GLU A 753 -4.11 -18.16 5.64
CA GLU A 753 -4.28 -19.08 4.52
C GLU A 753 -4.56 -18.26 3.25
N VAL A 754 -3.73 -18.46 2.23
CA VAL A 754 -3.90 -17.85 0.92
C VAL A 754 -4.94 -18.63 0.14
N LEU A 755 -6.02 -17.94 -0.23
CA LEU A 755 -7.06 -18.47 -1.10
C LEU A 755 -6.62 -18.33 -2.56
N ASP A 756 -7.02 -19.31 -3.36
CA ASP A 756 -6.78 -19.27 -4.81
C ASP A 756 -7.58 -18.13 -5.45
N ASN A 757 -6.91 -17.34 -6.28
CA ASN A 757 -7.56 -16.27 -7.03
C ASN A 757 -6.96 -16.13 -8.43
N THR A 758 -7.61 -16.79 -9.39
CA THR A 758 -7.25 -16.76 -10.81
C THR A 758 -7.35 -15.37 -11.44
N ALA A 759 -8.20 -14.48 -10.92
CA ALA A 759 -8.35 -13.13 -11.47
C ALA A 759 -7.10 -12.27 -11.25
N VAL A 760 -6.28 -12.60 -10.26
CA VAL A 760 -4.97 -11.96 -10.00
C VAL A 760 -3.82 -12.98 -10.05
N GLY A 761 -4.07 -14.21 -10.52
CA GLY A 761 -3.07 -15.27 -10.67
C GLY A 761 -2.40 -15.70 -9.37
N VAL A 762 -3.06 -15.51 -8.23
CA VAL A 762 -2.50 -15.92 -6.92
C VAL A 762 -2.89 -17.36 -6.64
N PRO A 763 -1.93 -18.30 -6.55
CA PRO A 763 -2.22 -19.67 -6.19
C PRO A 763 -2.55 -19.79 -4.70
N GLY A 764 -3.59 -20.54 -4.36
CA GLY A 764 -4.01 -20.79 -2.98
C GLY A 764 -3.36 -22.01 -2.32
N GLY A 765 -3.81 -22.32 -1.10
CA GLY A 765 -3.48 -23.56 -0.39
C GLY A 765 -2.15 -23.55 0.38
N TRP A 766 -1.63 -22.36 0.69
CA TRP A 766 -0.42 -22.17 1.49
C TRP A 766 -0.62 -21.05 2.51
N THR A 767 0.30 -20.92 3.47
CA THR A 767 0.22 -19.92 4.53
C THR A 767 1.26 -18.83 4.31
N VAL A 768 0.83 -17.58 4.44
CA VAL A 768 1.71 -16.39 4.43
C VAL A 768 1.64 -15.70 5.78
N GLN A 769 2.77 -15.22 6.28
CA GLN A 769 2.78 -14.32 7.43
C GLN A 769 2.82 -12.87 6.94
N VAL A 770 1.87 -12.04 7.38
CA VAL A 770 1.78 -10.65 6.97
C VAL A 770 1.89 -9.73 8.20
N LEU A 771 2.90 -8.87 8.21
CA LEU A 771 2.98 -7.71 9.10
C LEU A 771 2.32 -6.51 8.42
N TRP A 772 1.14 -6.14 8.90
CA TRP A 772 0.43 -4.95 8.50
C TRP A 772 0.99 -3.74 9.24
N VAL A 773 1.39 -2.71 8.49
CA VAL A 773 1.91 -1.45 9.02
C VAL A 773 1.10 -0.31 8.43
N LEU A 774 0.22 0.29 9.22
CA LEU A 774 -0.55 1.45 8.78
C LEU A 774 0.09 2.74 9.28
N HIS A 775 0.33 3.70 8.38
CA HIS A 775 0.63 5.06 8.77
C HIS A 775 -0.69 5.75 9.13
N PRO A 776 -0.93 6.11 10.39
CA PRO A 776 -2.24 6.60 10.80
C PRO A 776 -2.50 8.01 10.23
N GLY A 777 -3.77 8.30 9.94
CA GLY A 777 -4.23 9.64 9.56
C GLY A 777 -4.21 10.65 10.72
N ALA A 778 -3.88 10.22 11.94
CA ALA A 778 -3.60 11.03 13.11
C ALA A 778 -2.27 10.58 13.74
N ALA A 779 -1.47 11.51 14.26
CA ALA A 779 -0.17 11.17 14.81
C ALA A 779 -0.35 10.35 16.09
N ALA A 780 0.53 9.37 16.33
CA ALA A 780 0.51 8.64 17.60
C ALA A 780 0.77 9.63 18.74
N ALA A 781 -0.09 9.65 19.75
CA ALA A 781 -0.04 10.64 20.84
C ALA A 781 1.33 10.68 21.54
N GLY A 782 1.96 9.51 21.72
CA GLY A 782 3.32 9.41 22.29
C GLY A 782 4.39 10.02 21.40
N TRP A 783 4.28 9.88 20.08
CA TRP A 783 5.22 10.46 19.12
C TRP A 783 5.08 11.98 19.07
N GLU A 784 3.85 12.49 18.98
CA GLU A 784 3.61 13.94 18.97
C GLU A 784 4.04 14.59 20.30
N ALA A 785 3.81 13.92 21.42
CA ALA A 785 4.27 14.38 22.74
C ALA A 785 5.80 14.41 22.88
N ALA A 786 6.54 13.63 22.10
CA ALA A 786 8.00 13.63 22.09
C ALA A 786 8.61 14.69 21.15
N LEU A 787 7.81 15.34 20.31
CA LEU A 787 8.29 16.42 19.44
C LEU A 787 8.76 17.65 20.24
N PRO A 788 9.77 18.39 19.74
CA PRO A 788 10.13 19.71 20.26
C PRO A 788 8.92 20.65 20.34
N ALA A 789 8.91 21.50 21.37
CA ALA A 789 7.79 22.41 21.63
C ALA A 789 7.50 23.34 20.45
N GLU A 790 8.55 23.79 19.76
CA GLU A 790 8.46 24.64 18.57
C GLU A 790 7.80 23.90 17.39
N THR A 791 8.14 22.64 17.17
CA THR A 791 7.55 21.81 16.11
C THR A 791 6.08 21.51 16.41
N ARG A 792 5.74 21.21 17.68
CA ARG A 792 4.34 21.07 18.10
C ARG A 792 3.55 22.36 17.90
N ALA A 793 4.14 23.51 18.22
CA ALA A 793 3.51 24.80 17.99
C ALA A 793 3.26 25.05 16.49
N GLN A 794 4.18 24.66 15.60
CA GLN A 794 3.98 24.75 14.15
C GLN A 794 2.86 23.82 13.66
N LEU A 795 2.78 22.60 14.19
CA LEU A 795 1.68 21.67 13.90
C LEU A 795 0.33 22.23 14.34
N ALA A 796 0.24 22.74 15.58
CA ALA A 796 -0.99 23.29 16.14
C ALA A 796 -1.41 24.62 15.48
N GLY A 797 -0.45 25.49 15.18
CA GLY A 797 -0.69 26.80 14.55
C GLY A 797 -0.86 26.74 13.03
N GLY A 798 -0.46 25.63 12.40
CA GLY A 798 -0.41 25.49 10.95
C GLY A 798 0.63 26.38 10.26
N GLU A 799 1.55 26.98 11.02
CA GLU A 799 2.67 27.76 10.49
C GLU A 799 3.75 26.84 9.89
N GLY A 800 4.47 27.31 8.88
CA GLY A 800 5.60 26.56 8.30
C GLY A 800 5.24 25.37 7.41
N GLY A 801 4.00 25.27 6.92
CA GLY A 801 3.61 24.25 5.93
C GLY A 801 3.29 22.86 6.50
N LEU A 802 3.30 22.71 7.82
CA LEU A 802 3.05 21.42 8.48
C LEU A 802 1.56 21.14 8.76
N ARG A 803 0.65 22.07 8.42
CA ARG A 803 -0.78 21.97 8.72
C ARG A 803 -1.45 20.71 8.17
N ALA A 804 -0.94 20.18 7.07
CA ALA A 804 -1.50 19.00 6.43
C ALA A 804 -1.00 17.69 7.08
N PHE A 805 -0.01 17.73 7.98
CA PHE A 805 0.43 16.53 8.67
C PHE A 805 -0.60 16.09 9.74
N PRO A 806 -0.83 14.77 9.90
CA PRO A 806 -0.28 13.67 9.09
C PRO A 806 -1.15 13.29 7.88
N SER A 807 -2.36 13.85 7.78
CA SER A 807 -3.32 13.60 6.69
C SER A 807 -3.05 14.46 5.46
N LEU A 808 -2.10 14.02 4.63
CA LEU A 808 -1.73 14.70 3.39
C LEU A 808 -2.68 14.33 2.25
N SER A 809 -3.05 15.31 1.43
CA SER A 809 -3.72 15.03 0.15
C SER A 809 -2.79 14.25 -0.78
N ALA A 810 -3.33 13.58 -1.80
CA ALA A 810 -2.54 12.76 -2.71
C ALA A 810 -1.39 13.53 -3.41
N PHE A 811 -1.65 14.78 -3.79
CA PHE A 811 -0.68 15.68 -4.39
C PHE A 811 -0.78 17.04 -3.69
N PRO A 812 -0.22 17.16 -2.47
CA PRO A 812 -0.31 18.40 -1.75
C PRO A 812 0.51 19.45 -2.50
N ALA A 813 -0.06 20.65 -2.67
CA ALA A 813 0.67 21.78 -3.22
C ALA A 813 1.92 22.12 -2.38
N ASP A 814 1.88 21.75 -1.10
CA ASP A 814 3.00 21.85 -0.16
C ASP A 814 3.65 20.48 0.05
N CYS A 815 4.85 20.31 -0.48
CA CYS A 815 5.78 19.23 -0.13
C CYS A 815 7.08 19.85 0.38
N SER A 816 6.99 20.81 1.30
CA SER A 816 8.19 21.42 1.88
C SER A 816 9.15 20.37 2.43
N PRO A 817 10.48 20.64 2.45
CA PRO A 817 11.45 19.73 3.04
C PRO A 817 11.07 19.29 4.46
N ALA A 818 10.57 20.24 5.27
CA ALA A 818 10.12 19.94 6.62
C ALA A 818 8.96 18.95 6.69
N LEU A 819 7.97 19.08 5.80
CA LEU A 819 6.84 18.16 5.75
C LEU A 819 7.25 16.76 5.29
N VAL A 820 8.08 16.67 4.23
CA VAL A 820 8.65 15.40 3.76
C VAL A 820 9.38 14.69 4.88
N GLN A 821 10.19 15.43 5.64
CA GLN A 821 10.96 14.85 6.73
C GLN A 821 10.13 14.47 7.94
N LEU A 822 9.12 15.27 8.27
CA LEU A 822 8.24 14.95 9.39
C LEU A 822 7.45 13.67 9.11
N ALA A 823 6.88 13.55 7.91
CA ALA A 823 6.16 12.35 7.46
C ALA A 823 7.07 11.11 7.45
N ALA A 824 8.27 11.22 6.86
CA ALA A 824 9.24 10.12 6.85
C ALA A 824 9.69 9.73 8.28
N SER A 825 9.91 10.71 9.16
CA SER A 825 10.35 10.45 10.54
C SER A 825 9.26 9.77 11.37
N HIS A 826 7.99 10.18 11.20
CA HIS A 826 6.85 9.52 11.85
C HIS A 826 6.69 8.07 11.38
N ALA A 827 6.75 7.82 10.06
CA ALA A 827 6.64 6.48 9.49
C ALA A 827 7.80 5.56 9.93
N ALA A 828 9.04 6.08 9.92
CA ALA A 828 10.22 5.37 10.40
C ALA A 828 10.11 5.00 11.89
N TRP A 829 9.71 5.95 12.73
CA TRP A 829 9.51 5.70 14.16
C TRP A 829 8.50 4.57 14.39
N GLY A 830 7.34 4.62 13.71
CA GLY A 830 6.30 3.60 13.88
C GLY A 830 6.79 2.19 13.56
N LEU A 831 7.60 2.04 12.51
CA LEU A 831 8.20 0.76 12.14
C LEU A 831 9.31 0.33 13.12
N LEU A 832 10.15 1.26 13.58
CA LEU A 832 11.20 0.98 14.58
C LEU A 832 10.62 0.53 15.93
N GLN A 833 9.49 1.09 16.37
CA GLN A 833 8.76 0.61 17.56
C GLN A 833 8.21 -0.81 17.38
N SER A 834 8.17 -1.31 16.14
CA SER A 834 7.62 -2.61 15.78
C SER A 834 8.72 -3.63 15.46
N ARG A 835 9.98 -3.33 15.84
CA ARG A 835 11.16 -4.18 15.58
C ARG A 835 10.95 -5.64 16.01
N ALA A 836 10.41 -5.86 17.20
CA ALA A 836 10.17 -7.21 17.73
C ALA A 836 9.19 -8.04 16.89
N LEU A 837 8.31 -7.40 16.11
CA LEU A 837 7.41 -8.10 15.17
C LEU A 837 8.07 -8.33 13.80
N LEU A 838 9.10 -7.54 13.46
CA LEU A 838 9.81 -7.64 12.20
C LEU A 838 10.95 -8.66 12.25
N GLU A 839 11.68 -8.75 13.37
CA GLU A 839 12.83 -9.65 13.52
C GLU A 839 12.51 -11.12 13.18
N PRO A 840 11.40 -11.71 13.65
CA PRO A 840 11.05 -13.10 13.31
C PRO A 840 10.86 -13.32 11.80
N LEU A 841 10.40 -12.30 11.06
CA LEU A 841 10.21 -12.39 9.60
C LEU A 841 11.54 -12.44 8.83
N LEU A 842 12.65 -12.10 9.49
CA LEU A 842 13.97 -12.10 8.89
C LEU A 842 14.74 -13.41 9.14
N GLU A 843 14.41 -14.16 10.19
CA GLU A 843 15.22 -15.29 10.69
C GLU A 843 15.15 -16.54 9.79
N GLY A 844 14.13 -16.71 8.96
CA GLY A 844 13.95 -17.92 8.13
C GLY A 844 14.74 -18.00 6.82
N GLY A 845 15.93 -17.39 6.72
CA GLY A 845 16.58 -17.11 5.42
C GLY A 845 18.03 -17.58 5.19
N GLY A 846 18.67 -18.30 6.10
CA GLY A 846 20.12 -18.59 5.92
C GLY A 846 20.68 -19.70 6.79
N GLY A 847 19.97 -20.82 6.92
CA GLY A 847 20.35 -21.88 7.86
C GLY A 847 20.92 -23.17 7.26
N GLU A 848 20.41 -23.63 6.12
CA GLU A 848 20.63 -25.03 5.72
C GLU A 848 21.10 -25.22 4.27
N GLU A 849 20.76 -24.33 3.32
CA GLU A 849 21.17 -24.49 1.90
C GLU A 849 22.63 -24.07 1.62
N GLU A 850 23.28 -23.27 2.48
CA GLU A 850 24.68 -22.86 2.27
C GLU A 850 25.67 -24.02 2.44
N GLU A 851 25.38 -25.01 3.29
CA GLU A 851 26.26 -26.18 3.44
C GLU A 851 26.17 -27.12 2.22
N GLU A 852 25.02 -27.21 1.53
CA GLU A 852 24.87 -28.08 0.35
C GLU A 852 25.46 -27.48 -0.94
N GLU A 853 25.31 -26.17 -1.21
CA GLU A 853 25.91 -25.56 -2.42
C GLU A 853 27.45 -25.50 -2.33
N GLU A 854 28.04 -25.26 -1.14
CA GLU A 854 29.49 -25.30 -0.97
C GLU A 854 30.04 -26.73 -1.13
N GLU A 855 29.30 -27.75 -0.67
CA GLU A 855 29.68 -29.15 -0.91
C GLU A 855 29.58 -29.54 -2.40
N GLU A 856 28.57 -29.07 -3.14
CA GLU A 856 28.47 -29.32 -4.59
C GLU A 856 29.56 -28.59 -5.41
N GLU A 857 29.88 -27.33 -5.09
CA GLU A 857 31.00 -26.63 -5.75
C GLU A 857 32.36 -27.27 -5.40
N GLU A 858 32.56 -27.75 -4.16
CA GLU A 858 33.77 -28.50 -3.78
C GLU A 858 33.83 -29.91 -4.42
N GLU A 859 32.70 -30.54 -4.73
CA GLU A 859 32.67 -31.83 -5.46
C GLU A 859 32.87 -31.68 -6.98
N GLU A 860 32.54 -30.52 -7.56
CA GLU A 860 32.76 -30.24 -9.00
C GLU A 860 34.19 -29.80 -9.35
N ASP A 861 34.93 -29.19 -8.41
CA ASP A 861 36.35 -28.76 -8.55
C ASP A 861 37.38 -29.88 -8.35
#